data_AF-C1AEB7-F1
#
_entry.id   AF-C1AEB7-F1
#
_cell.length_a   1.000
_cell.length_b   1.000
_cell.length_c   1.000
_cell.angle_alpha   90.00
_cell.angle_beta   90.00
_cell.angle_gamma   90.00
#
_symmetry.space_group_name_H-M   'P 1'
#
loop_
_entity.id
_entity.type
_entity.pdbx_description
1 polymer ?
#
loop_
_entity_poly.entity_id
_entity_poly.type
_entity_poly.pdbx_seq_one_letter_code
_entity_poly.pdbx_strand_id
1 'polypeptide(L)'
;MPLRDLRPAPARYPLPRVFPRALPRLLCATAFLTLAACQPLGGALGKSATPAGPSTELIERPIETPRVSMPDAPADPEPDPAASDSAGVARLVQLTHVWHLVSLHHPAVAVRGAPFDSAFIRAVTLVRRAQDPALLQVAYARFLAALNDPLTRVEPLQAAGTADRGSAADVAAGEISVERTADSILVVTMPTATRYSSRAEVALRDALVSAPARVVLDLRTSGPAADPDSLDAFIARMELGERLATVPFSRSTVRVRRVGGARDVQGTWTYDDSWLGRDGVLVVARSTTPKRVMVIASAGTVLPRAVLGLIATGRGTLIGEGPLRDDALVPSVQVGIGQGLAVRIRTGEVVHVDGSSGVLADTTVALAASGVAADSVPAMRAALQLLRTGRSVRASRMPVVRSPAVLPSYYDTDPYPYMGARVLGAARLWSAMRARHAHRDLYDEDIDIAFERAIPKLEAARYAHEYAAALTGFVSVFDDAQVHLTGASADSVRGVASVPFRVRWVDGRALITDVVRDADTQTLGLEPGLEVTAADGFPLPAWILEHRGRVAAPNDWSRMHQLMQQLPYGPPGRALFRVRDMSGRERQIDVPRRESHVPLLATIERPWQASSRALSSGIVYIDVNRLTEQTVGPELAQHRNARAWILDLRGALPDTSAVFARILSAVRARPVAVTARELHRYQSAPCLVASLREATQQCADEREMRARVSRGDTTGHYAGRLVALLDERTSGTMERLAMALEATTDVTFVGSTTAGSPVEPVRLGLPGQLSIGIPAAELRRADGAQWQRVGITPVVEARMTARAFRTGADDVVERAQQWLLQQLDGATRRRR
;
A
#
# COMPACT_ATOMS: atom_id res chain seq x y z
N MET A 1 -35.18 -47.69 4.97
CA MET A 1 -36.37 -47.51 4.11
C MET A 1 -36.86 -46.06 4.24
N PRO A 2 -37.41 -45.48 3.16
CA PRO A 2 -36.89 -44.24 2.55
C PRO A 2 -38.01 -43.25 2.14
N LEU A 3 -37.68 -42.35 1.18
CA LEU A 3 -38.51 -41.52 0.27
C LEU A 3 -38.48 -40.02 0.64
N ARG A 4 -38.31 -39.05 -0.28
CA ARG A 4 -38.45 -39.08 -1.75
C ARG A 4 -37.82 -37.82 -2.40
N ASP A 5 -37.33 -38.02 -3.62
CA ASP A 5 -36.95 -37.02 -4.63
C ASP A 5 -38.05 -36.00 -4.96
N LEU A 6 -37.65 -34.76 -5.27
CA LEU A 6 -38.34 -33.90 -6.26
C LEU A 6 -37.34 -32.93 -6.93
N ARG A 7 -37.06 -33.18 -8.23
CA ARG A 7 -36.62 -32.15 -9.20
C ARG A 7 -37.86 -31.48 -9.82
N PRO A 8 -37.71 -30.28 -10.40
CA PRO A 8 -38.13 -30.13 -11.80
C PRO A 8 -37.16 -29.33 -12.69
N ALA A 9 -37.41 -29.47 -13.99
CA ALA A 9 -36.60 -29.18 -15.18
C ALA A 9 -36.73 -27.71 -15.71
N PRO A 10 -35.95 -27.30 -16.74
CA PRO A 10 -35.86 -25.91 -17.20
C PRO A 10 -36.87 -25.57 -18.31
N ALA A 11 -37.39 -24.33 -18.30
CA ALA A 11 -38.27 -23.80 -19.34
C ALA A 11 -37.49 -23.04 -20.43
N ARG A 12 -37.83 -23.32 -21.69
CA ARG A 12 -37.36 -22.68 -22.93
C ARG A 12 -38.50 -21.88 -23.59
N TYR A 13 -38.10 -20.97 -24.49
CA TYR A 13 -38.81 -20.37 -25.66
C TYR A 13 -39.52 -19.01 -25.48
N PRO A 14 -39.76 -18.21 -26.56
CA PRO A 14 -39.11 -18.14 -27.89
C PRO A 14 -38.83 -16.70 -28.42
N LEU A 15 -38.05 -16.62 -29.51
CA LEU A 15 -37.94 -15.48 -30.44
C LEU A 15 -39.06 -15.49 -31.50
N PRO A 16 -39.36 -14.36 -32.16
CA PRO A 16 -39.96 -14.36 -33.50
C PRO A 16 -39.07 -13.73 -34.58
N ARG A 17 -39.06 -14.35 -35.77
CA ARG A 17 -38.70 -13.80 -37.11
C ARG A 17 -40.02 -13.75 -37.93
N VAL A 18 -40.25 -12.86 -38.91
CA VAL A 18 -39.82 -12.95 -40.33
C VAL A 18 -40.40 -11.74 -41.14
N PHE A 19 -39.52 -11.02 -41.89
CA PHE A 19 -39.53 -10.43 -43.29
C PHE A 19 -40.79 -9.78 -43.95
N PRO A 20 -40.73 -9.08 -45.14
CA PRO A 20 -39.65 -9.00 -46.17
C PRO A 20 -39.29 -7.66 -46.91
N ARG A 21 -38.12 -7.72 -47.59
CA ARG A 21 -37.68 -7.23 -48.94
C ARG A 21 -37.74 -5.74 -49.33
N ALA A 22 -36.59 -5.17 -49.73
CA ALA A 22 -36.09 -5.07 -51.13
C ALA A 22 -34.75 -4.29 -51.25
N LEU A 23 -33.93 -4.68 -52.23
CA LEU A 23 -32.60 -4.15 -52.67
C LEU A 23 -32.81 -2.97 -53.68
N PRO A 24 -31.79 -2.15 -54.09
CA PRO A 24 -30.57 -2.62 -54.76
C PRO A 24 -29.22 -1.86 -54.58
N ARG A 25 -28.17 -2.67 -54.82
CA ARG A 25 -26.81 -2.52 -55.40
C ARG A 25 -26.23 -1.14 -55.79
N LEU A 26 -24.91 -0.96 -55.55
CA LEU A 26 -23.76 -0.90 -56.50
C LEU A 26 -22.55 -0.30 -55.73
N LEU A 27 -21.36 -0.90 -55.55
CA LEU A 27 -20.25 -1.35 -56.44
C LEU A 27 -18.95 -0.60 -55.98
N CYS A 28 -17.89 -1.37 -55.67
CA CYS A 28 -16.44 -1.17 -55.92
C CYS A 28 -15.77 0.22 -55.70
N ALA A 29 -14.52 0.39 -55.23
CA ALA A 29 -13.37 -0.48 -55.07
C ALA A 29 -12.26 0.21 -54.22
N THR A 30 -11.35 -0.60 -53.67
CA THR A 30 -9.85 -0.47 -53.57
C THR A 30 -9.20 0.91 -53.83
N ALA A 31 -8.10 1.37 -53.22
CA ALA A 31 -7.05 0.78 -52.40
C ALA A 31 -5.97 1.84 -52.05
N PHE A 32 -5.16 1.51 -51.03
CA PHE A 32 -3.70 1.76 -50.85
C PHE A 32 -3.09 3.15 -50.54
N LEU A 33 -2.27 3.12 -49.45
CA LEU A 33 -0.93 3.72 -49.21
C LEU A 33 -0.76 5.25 -49.45
N THR A 34 -0.05 6.04 -48.65
CA THR A 34 1.25 5.83 -47.98
C THR A 34 1.54 7.03 -47.06
N LEU A 35 2.37 6.80 -46.04
CA LEU A 35 3.04 7.78 -45.18
C LEU A 35 4.24 8.47 -45.88
N ALA A 36 4.46 9.77 -45.60
CA ALA A 36 5.77 10.45 -45.51
C ALA A 36 5.52 11.89 -44.98
N ALA A 37 5.93 12.25 -43.75
CA ALA A 37 7.25 12.74 -43.35
C ALA A 37 7.68 14.05 -44.03
N CYS A 38 7.72 15.17 -43.28
CA CYS A 38 8.87 16.10 -43.25
C CYS A 38 8.73 17.24 -42.22
N GLN A 39 9.90 17.78 -41.88
CA GLN A 39 10.34 18.58 -40.75
C GLN A 39 9.96 20.09 -40.73
N PRO A 40 10.31 20.82 -39.63
CA PRO A 40 9.85 22.18 -39.34
C PRO A 40 10.89 23.28 -39.68
N LEU A 41 10.41 24.50 -39.92
CA LEU A 41 11.12 25.80 -39.94
C LEU A 41 10.02 26.85 -39.64
N GLY A 42 10.07 27.72 -38.63
CA GLY A 42 11.11 28.68 -38.28
C GLY A 42 10.71 30.06 -38.83
N GLY A 43 10.30 31.01 -37.99
CA GLY A 43 10.12 32.42 -38.42
C GLY A 43 9.15 33.26 -37.60
N ALA A 44 9.66 34.35 -37.03
CA ALA A 44 8.97 35.32 -36.17
C ALA A 44 8.39 36.52 -36.96
N LEU A 45 7.59 37.33 -36.23
CA LEU A 45 7.20 38.74 -36.42
C LEU A 45 5.81 39.04 -37.02
N GLY A 46 5.08 39.93 -36.33
CA GLY A 46 4.10 40.83 -36.95
C GLY A 46 2.78 41.00 -36.19
N LYS A 47 2.63 42.12 -35.47
CA LYS A 47 1.34 42.59 -34.93
C LYS A 47 0.44 43.13 -36.05
N SER A 48 -0.84 42.78 -36.05
CA SER A 48 -1.93 43.63 -36.57
C SER A 48 -3.24 43.31 -35.84
N ALA A 49 -4.12 44.30 -35.70
CA ALA A 49 -5.31 44.29 -34.87
C ALA A 49 -6.61 44.33 -35.70
N THR A 50 -7.67 43.76 -35.10
CA THR A 50 -9.14 43.86 -35.38
C THR A 50 -9.74 43.01 -36.52
N PRO A 51 -11.05 42.62 -36.49
CA PRO A 51 -12.10 42.72 -35.45
C PRO A 51 -12.80 41.38 -35.11
N ALA A 52 -13.74 41.45 -34.16
CA ALA A 52 -14.47 40.34 -33.54
C ALA A 52 -15.40 39.53 -34.48
N GLY A 53 -15.42 38.21 -34.27
CA GLY A 53 -16.43 37.24 -34.72
C GLY A 53 -16.56 36.12 -33.68
N PRO A 54 -17.72 35.47 -33.51
CA PRO A 54 -18.00 34.64 -32.35
C PRO A 54 -17.37 33.25 -32.53
N SER A 55 -16.31 32.96 -31.79
CA SER A 55 -15.72 31.61 -31.70
C SER A 55 -16.16 30.92 -30.42
N THR A 56 -17.05 29.94 -30.59
CA THR A 56 -17.22 28.79 -29.72
C THR A 56 -15.91 28.00 -29.69
N GLU A 57 -15.11 28.16 -28.63
CA GLU A 57 -14.12 27.18 -28.18
C GLU A 57 -14.01 27.29 -26.65
N LEU A 58 -14.71 26.38 -25.97
CA LEU A 58 -14.45 26.06 -24.57
C LEU A 58 -13.11 25.32 -24.52
N ILE A 59 -12.01 26.06 -24.43
CA ILE A 59 -10.76 25.51 -23.95
C ILE A 59 -10.96 25.29 -22.45
N GLU A 60 -11.20 24.03 -22.07
CA GLU A 60 -11.05 23.55 -20.70
C GLU A 60 -9.61 23.84 -20.24
N ARG A 61 -9.39 25.02 -19.66
CA ARG A 61 -8.23 25.21 -18.79
C ARG A 61 -8.46 24.32 -17.57
N PRO A 62 -7.58 23.37 -17.25
CA PRO A 62 -7.66 22.69 -15.97
C PRO A 62 -7.59 23.76 -14.88
N ILE A 63 -8.61 23.76 -14.02
CA ILE A 63 -8.64 24.59 -12.83
C ILE A 63 -7.43 24.16 -11.99
N GLU A 64 -6.34 24.93 -12.02
CA GLU A 64 -5.25 24.77 -11.07
C GLU A 64 -5.82 25.02 -9.67
N THR A 65 -6.00 23.95 -8.91
CA THR A 65 -6.22 24.06 -7.47
C THR A 65 -5.04 24.83 -6.87
N PRO A 66 -5.27 25.79 -5.96
CA PRO A 66 -4.18 26.50 -5.30
C PRO A 66 -3.32 25.47 -4.57
N ARG A 67 -2.13 25.21 -5.12
CA ARG A 67 -1.11 24.38 -4.46
C ARG A 67 -0.71 25.13 -3.20
N VAL A 68 -0.97 24.53 -2.03
CA VAL A 68 -0.36 25.01 -0.79
C VAL A 68 1.12 24.67 -0.88
N SER A 69 1.89 25.57 -1.49
CA SER A 69 3.34 25.51 -1.49
C SER A 69 3.81 25.83 -0.08
N MET A 70 4.12 24.81 0.71
CA MET A 70 5.00 25.01 1.86
C MET A 70 6.37 25.42 1.32
N PRO A 71 7.06 26.42 1.91
CA PRO A 71 8.44 26.72 1.54
C PRO A 71 9.34 25.48 1.67
N ASP A 72 10.40 25.42 0.88
CA ASP A 72 11.41 24.35 0.91
C ASP A 72 11.96 24.17 2.33
N ALA A 73 12.17 22.94 2.78
CA ALA A 73 12.71 22.68 4.12
C ALA A 73 14.26 22.63 4.12
N PRO A 74 14.96 23.26 5.09
CA PRO A 74 14.49 24.30 6.02
C PRO A 74 15.29 25.62 5.98
N ALA A 75 14.63 26.65 6.52
CA ALA A 75 15.16 27.94 6.97
C ALA A 75 15.79 27.92 8.39
N ASP A 76 15.80 26.75 9.06
CA ASP A 76 16.54 26.52 10.31
C ASP A 76 17.82 25.73 10.00
N PRO A 77 18.99 26.07 10.60
CA PRO A 77 20.24 25.36 10.32
C PRO A 77 20.16 23.89 10.75
N GLU A 78 20.69 22.99 9.91
CA GLU A 78 20.78 21.56 10.23
C GLU A 78 21.60 21.37 11.53
N PRO A 79 21.12 20.55 12.49
CA PRO A 79 21.92 20.20 13.66
C PRO A 79 23.19 19.44 13.25
N ASP A 80 24.22 19.52 14.10
CA ASP A 80 25.38 18.64 13.97
C ASP A 80 24.95 17.17 13.94
N PRO A 81 25.64 16.31 13.16
CA PRO A 81 25.36 14.88 13.04
C PRO A 81 25.78 14.16 14.33
N ALA A 82 24.94 14.28 15.35
CA ALA A 82 25.09 13.69 16.66
C ALA A 82 23.82 12.92 17.02
N ALA A 83 23.99 11.76 17.65
CA ALA A 83 22.89 10.95 18.15
C ALA A 83 22.11 11.68 19.26
N SER A 84 20.79 11.48 19.30
CA SER A 84 19.98 11.83 20.45
C SER A 84 20.20 10.89 21.64
N ASP A 85 19.93 11.38 22.84
CA ASP A 85 19.79 10.55 24.04
C ASP A 85 18.48 9.73 24.00
N SER A 86 18.29 8.83 24.96
CA SER A 86 17.10 7.97 25.02
C SER A 86 15.79 8.77 25.07
N ALA A 87 15.78 9.94 25.71
CA ALA A 87 14.60 10.80 25.77
C ALA A 87 14.29 11.44 24.41
N GLY A 88 15.30 11.89 23.67
CA GLY A 88 15.18 12.40 22.30
C GLY A 88 14.71 11.33 21.33
N VAL A 89 15.28 10.12 21.42
CA VAL A 89 14.81 8.96 20.63
C VAL A 89 13.35 8.67 20.90
N ALA A 90 12.93 8.62 22.17
CA ALA A 90 11.53 8.39 22.54
C ALA A 90 10.59 9.46 21.95
N ARG A 91 10.98 10.75 21.96
CA ARG A 91 10.20 11.82 21.31
C ARG A 91 10.09 11.61 19.79
N LEU A 92 11.16 11.19 19.13
CA LEU A 92 11.15 10.93 17.68
C LEU A 92 10.31 9.70 17.30
N VAL A 93 10.29 8.66 18.15
CA VAL A 93 9.35 7.54 17.99
C VAL A 93 7.91 8.02 18.07
N GLN A 94 7.55 8.82 19.09
CA GLN A 94 6.19 9.36 19.21
C GLN A 94 5.82 10.29 18.05
N LEU A 95 6.77 11.10 17.54
CA LEU A 95 6.56 11.89 16.33
C LEU A 95 6.26 10.99 15.12
N THR A 96 6.97 9.86 15.02
CA THR A 96 6.78 8.87 13.95
C THR A 96 5.43 8.16 14.05
N HIS A 97 4.96 7.84 15.26
CA HIS A 97 3.61 7.30 15.47
C HIS A 97 2.53 8.28 15.00
N VAL A 98 2.63 9.57 15.39
CA VAL A 98 1.69 10.59 14.91
C VAL A 98 1.79 10.74 13.39
N TRP A 99 3.00 10.75 12.84
CA TRP A 99 3.18 10.82 11.39
C TRP A 99 2.54 9.65 10.67
N HIS A 100 2.78 8.42 11.13
CA HIS A 100 2.23 7.19 10.58
C HIS A 100 0.70 7.21 10.55
N LEU A 101 0.06 7.55 11.67
CA LEU A 101 -1.40 7.57 11.75
C LEU A 101 -2.02 8.63 10.84
N VAL A 102 -1.43 9.83 10.79
CA VAL A 102 -1.92 10.89 9.91
C VAL A 102 -1.69 10.52 8.44
N SER A 103 -0.50 10.02 8.09
CA SER A 103 -0.17 9.61 6.71
C SER A 103 -1.06 8.47 6.20
N LEU A 104 -1.53 7.60 7.09
CA LEU A 104 -2.38 6.47 6.75
C LEU A 104 -3.88 6.77 6.82
N HIS A 105 -4.36 7.61 7.74
CA HIS A 105 -5.80 7.76 7.97
C HIS A 105 -6.35 9.18 7.78
N HIS A 106 -5.52 10.21 7.72
CA HIS A 106 -6.00 11.58 7.67
C HIS A 106 -6.44 11.99 6.24
N PRO A 107 -7.68 12.48 6.04
CA PRO A 107 -8.20 12.84 4.71
C PRO A 107 -7.39 13.91 3.97
N ALA A 108 -6.77 14.86 4.71
CA ALA A 108 -5.96 15.90 4.07
C ALA A 108 -4.71 15.35 3.37
N VAL A 109 -4.11 14.27 3.90
CA VAL A 109 -2.97 13.61 3.24
C VAL A 109 -3.46 12.70 2.12
N ALA A 110 -4.52 11.94 2.37
CA ALA A 110 -5.02 10.93 1.44
C ALA A 110 -5.69 11.50 0.17
N VAL A 111 -6.31 12.68 0.25
CA VAL A 111 -7.11 13.23 -0.86
C VAL A 111 -6.73 14.65 -1.25
N ARG A 112 -6.21 15.45 -0.31
CA ARG A 112 -5.97 16.89 -0.50
C ARG A 112 -4.49 17.24 -0.68
N GLY A 113 -3.62 16.23 -0.82
CA GLY A 113 -2.22 16.46 -1.17
C GLY A 113 -1.38 17.15 -0.09
N ALA A 114 -1.78 17.12 1.19
CA ALA A 114 -1.06 17.82 2.26
C ALA A 114 0.43 17.39 2.30
N PRO A 115 1.40 18.34 2.35
CA PRO A 115 2.84 18.07 2.25
C PRO A 115 3.41 17.60 3.60
N PHE A 116 2.86 16.52 4.12
CA PHE A 116 3.04 16.11 5.51
C PHE A 116 4.42 15.49 5.78
N ASP A 117 5.04 14.88 4.78
CA ASP A 117 6.44 14.44 4.85
C ASP A 117 7.40 15.62 5.03
N SER A 118 7.17 16.74 4.33
CA SER A 118 7.95 17.98 4.55
C SER A 118 7.74 18.54 5.95
N ALA A 119 6.52 18.43 6.48
CA ALA A 119 6.21 18.85 7.83
C ALA A 119 6.95 17.99 8.85
N PHE A 120 7.00 16.67 8.64
CA PHE A 120 7.74 15.73 9.47
C PHE A 120 9.24 16.04 9.48
N ILE A 121 9.86 16.22 8.31
CA ILE A 121 11.29 16.54 8.16
C ILE A 121 11.66 17.76 9.02
N ARG A 122 10.85 18.82 8.98
CA ARG A 122 11.06 20.03 9.80
C ARG A 122 10.81 19.78 11.30
N ALA A 123 9.80 18.96 11.62
CA ALA A 123 9.43 18.66 12.99
C ALA A 123 10.51 17.86 13.74
N VAL A 124 11.25 16.98 13.06
CA VAL A 124 12.31 16.15 13.69
C VAL A 124 13.27 17.01 14.51
N THR A 125 13.83 18.08 13.95
CA THR A 125 14.80 18.94 14.65
C THR A 125 14.19 19.61 15.88
N LEU A 126 12.95 20.10 15.79
CA LEU A 126 12.28 20.80 16.89
C LEU A 126 11.86 19.84 18.00
N VAL A 127 11.26 18.70 17.66
CA VAL A 127 10.81 17.68 18.62
C VAL A 127 11.99 17.04 19.34
N ARG A 128 13.08 16.78 18.63
CA ARG A 128 14.33 16.31 19.21
C ARG A 128 14.82 17.23 20.33
N ARG A 129 14.76 18.55 20.13
CA ARG A 129 15.28 19.57 21.08
C ARG A 129 14.27 20.01 22.14
N ALA A 130 13.00 19.63 22.03
CA ALA A 130 11.96 20.03 22.97
C ALA A 130 12.16 19.35 24.33
N GLN A 131 12.78 20.07 25.27
CA GLN A 131 13.05 19.56 26.63
C GLN A 131 11.88 19.78 27.59
N ASP A 132 10.95 20.67 27.26
CA ASP A 132 9.78 21.00 28.08
C ASP A 132 8.45 20.92 27.29
N PRO A 133 7.30 20.86 27.99
CA PRO A 133 6.00 20.67 27.35
C PRO A 133 5.61 21.82 26.41
N ALA A 134 6.02 23.05 26.69
CA ALA A 134 5.66 24.21 25.88
C ALA A 134 6.38 24.17 24.53
N LEU A 135 7.68 23.84 24.52
CA LEU A 135 8.44 23.63 23.28
C LEU A 135 7.89 22.45 22.48
N LEU A 136 7.51 21.36 23.16
CA LEU A 136 6.93 20.19 22.50
C LEU A 136 5.58 20.54 21.84
N GLN A 137 4.73 21.28 22.54
CA GLN A 137 3.44 21.75 22.02
C GLN A 137 3.64 22.64 20.78
N VAL A 138 4.60 23.58 20.80
CA VAL A 138 4.90 24.43 19.64
C VAL A 138 5.42 23.61 18.46
N ALA A 139 6.30 22.63 18.70
CA ALA A 139 6.84 21.77 17.65
C ALA A 139 5.75 20.96 16.96
N TYR A 140 4.86 20.32 17.73
CA TYR A 140 3.73 19.57 17.17
C TYR A 140 2.67 20.48 16.53
N ALA A 141 2.40 21.66 17.09
CA ALA A 141 1.47 22.61 16.47
C ALA A 141 1.96 23.04 15.08
N ARG A 142 3.27 23.32 14.91
CA ARG A 142 3.89 23.61 13.61
C ARG A 142 3.82 22.43 12.65
N PHE A 143 4.04 21.22 13.15
CA PHE A 143 3.95 19.98 12.38
C PHE A 143 2.53 19.75 11.82
N LEU A 144 1.51 19.86 12.68
CA LEU A 144 0.11 19.59 12.33
C LEU A 144 -0.53 20.71 11.49
N ALA A 145 0.02 21.93 11.53
CA ALA A 145 -0.45 23.06 10.72
C ALA A 145 -0.48 22.74 9.20
N ALA A 146 0.39 21.83 8.73
CA ALA A 146 0.40 21.38 7.33
C ALA A 146 -0.90 20.69 6.87
N LEU A 147 -1.75 20.25 7.81
CA LEU A 147 -3.02 19.59 7.52
C LEU A 147 -4.17 20.58 7.31
N ASN A 148 -4.03 21.81 7.82
CA ASN A 148 -5.09 22.82 7.87
C ASN A 148 -6.42 22.25 8.42
N ASP A 149 -6.34 21.47 9.50
CA ASP A 149 -7.50 20.82 10.14
C ASP A 149 -7.57 21.22 11.63
N PRO A 150 -8.59 21.98 12.07
CA PRO A 150 -8.73 22.40 13.46
C PRO A 150 -9.08 21.25 14.43
N LEU A 151 -9.55 20.10 13.91
CA LEU A 151 -9.77 18.91 14.73
C LEU A 151 -8.44 18.24 15.10
N THR A 152 -7.49 18.21 14.17
CA THR A 152 -6.19 17.58 14.38
C THR A 152 -5.22 18.55 15.04
N ARG A 153 -5.04 18.42 16.36
CA ARG A 153 -4.31 19.39 17.20
C ARG A 153 -3.70 18.75 18.43
N VAL A 154 -2.76 19.48 19.04
CA VAL A 154 -2.22 19.15 20.36
C VAL A 154 -3.23 19.56 21.44
N GLU A 155 -3.42 18.70 22.43
CA GLU A 155 -4.26 18.94 23.59
C GLU A 155 -3.64 18.30 24.85
N PRO A 156 -4.09 18.67 26.07
CA PRO A 156 -3.69 17.97 27.28
C PRO A 156 -4.10 16.49 27.21
N LEU A 157 -3.22 15.60 27.66
CA LEU A 157 -3.50 14.18 27.77
C LEU A 157 -4.66 13.99 28.75
N GLN A 158 -5.76 13.45 28.26
CA GLN A 158 -6.88 13.07 29.13
C GLN A 158 -6.49 11.78 29.87
N ALA A 159 -6.71 11.74 31.18
CA ALA A 159 -6.52 10.53 31.95
C ALA A 159 -7.44 9.42 31.39
N ALA A 160 -6.86 8.27 31.02
CA ALA A 160 -7.61 7.10 30.61
C ALA A 160 -8.49 6.65 31.80
N GLY A 161 -9.76 7.06 31.79
CA GLY A 161 -10.68 6.80 32.90
C GLY A 161 -11.68 7.90 33.21
N THR A 162 -11.56 9.11 32.63
CA THR A 162 -12.59 10.15 32.77
C THR A 162 -13.19 10.52 31.43
N ALA A 163 -13.59 9.52 30.63
CA ALA A 163 -14.90 9.68 30.03
C ALA A 163 -15.84 9.60 31.22
N ASP A 164 -16.20 10.75 31.77
CA ASP A 164 -17.35 10.85 32.65
C ASP A 164 -18.54 10.33 31.83
N ARG A 165 -18.74 9.00 31.87
CA ARG A 165 -20.05 8.39 31.80
C ARG A 165 -20.75 8.79 33.11
N GLY A 166 -20.81 10.10 33.37
CA GLY A 166 -21.75 10.68 34.29
C GLY A 166 -23.08 10.11 33.84
N SER A 167 -23.73 9.42 34.78
CA SER A 167 -24.89 8.60 34.48
C SER A 167 -25.81 9.37 33.52
N ALA A 168 -26.19 8.74 32.40
CA ALA A 168 -27.13 9.32 31.44
C ALA A 168 -28.51 9.63 32.08
N ALA A 169 -28.68 9.38 33.38
CA ALA A 169 -29.87 9.61 34.16
C ALA A 169 -30.09 11.09 34.51
N ASP A 170 -29.05 11.91 34.74
CA ASP A 170 -29.19 13.26 35.33
C ASP A 170 -28.93 14.45 34.39
N VAL A 171 -28.62 14.23 33.10
CA VAL A 171 -28.50 15.35 32.14
C VAL A 171 -29.91 15.86 31.79
N ALA A 172 -30.20 17.14 32.08
CA ALA A 172 -31.48 17.76 31.75
C ALA A 172 -31.88 17.50 30.28
N ALA A 173 -33.13 17.12 30.04
CA ALA A 173 -33.63 16.92 28.69
C ALA A 173 -33.64 18.25 27.94
N GLY A 174 -33.20 18.26 26.69
CA GLY A 174 -33.30 19.43 25.83
C GLY A 174 -34.77 19.83 25.64
N GLU A 175 -35.04 21.13 25.73
CA GLU A 175 -36.34 21.70 25.38
C GLU A 175 -36.35 22.09 23.90
N ILE A 176 -37.49 21.85 23.25
CA ILE A 176 -37.74 22.29 21.87
C ILE A 176 -38.81 23.36 21.94
N SER A 177 -38.52 24.55 21.41
CA SER A 177 -39.53 25.58 21.23
C SER A 177 -39.97 25.64 19.78
N VAL A 178 -41.27 25.80 19.60
CA VAL A 178 -41.89 25.96 18.29
C VAL A 178 -42.69 27.25 18.32
N GLU A 179 -42.36 28.16 17.42
CA GLU A 179 -43.06 29.42 17.24
C GLU A 179 -43.49 29.58 15.78
N ARG A 180 -44.64 30.22 15.57
CA ARG A 180 -45.09 30.62 14.23
C ARG A 180 -45.21 32.13 14.19
N THR A 181 -44.46 32.76 13.28
CA THR A 181 -44.50 34.21 13.10
C THR A 181 -45.81 34.64 12.41
N ALA A 182 -46.16 35.92 12.53
CA ALA A 182 -47.33 36.51 11.86
C ALA A 182 -47.30 36.31 10.32
N ASP A 183 -46.11 36.28 9.72
CA ASP A 183 -45.91 35.97 8.31
C ASP A 183 -45.82 34.47 8.00
N SER A 184 -46.34 33.58 8.85
CA SER A 184 -46.38 32.13 8.60
C SER A 184 -45.00 31.50 8.37
N ILE A 185 -43.98 31.93 9.12
CA ILE A 185 -42.70 31.24 9.22
C ILE A 185 -42.75 30.36 10.47
N LEU A 186 -42.42 29.07 10.30
CA LEU A 186 -42.25 28.17 11.44
C LEU A 186 -40.81 28.26 11.92
N VAL A 187 -40.62 28.67 13.17
CA VAL A 187 -39.31 28.68 13.84
C VAL A 187 -39.28 27.54 14.83
N VAL A 188 -38.37 26.60 14.62
CA VAL A 188 -38.11 25.48 15.53
C VAL A 188 -36.75 25.71 16.14
N THR A 189 -36.71 25.98 17.44
CA THR A 189 -35.45 26.05 18.20
C THR A 189 -35.25 24.71 18.88
N MET A 190 -34.20 24.00 18.49
CA MET A 190 -33.89 22.65 18.96
C MET A 190 -32.38 22.59 19.22
N PRO A 191 -31.93 22.97 20.42
CA PRO A 191 -30.53 22.84 20.80
C PRO A 191 -30.15 21.36 20.85
N THR A 192 -28.94 21.03 20.38
CA THR A 192 -28.41 19.67 20.44
C THR A 192 -28.42 19.15 21.89
N ALA A 193 -29.15 18.07 22.15
CA ALA A 193 -29.24 17.41 23.46
C ALA A 193 -29.20 15.89 23.35
N THR A 194 -28.73 15.21 24.40
CA THR A 194 -28.65 13.74 24.48
C THR A 194 -30.03 13.08 24.53
N ARG A 195 -31.03 13.78 25.07
CA ARG A 195 -32.44 13.37 25.12
C ARG A 195 -33.35 14.60 25.07
N TYR A 196 -34.55 14.44 24.54
CA TYR A 196 -35.62 15.45 24.56
C TYR A 196 -36.83 14.92 25.33
N SER A 197 -37.63 15.81 25.93
CA SER A 197 -38.83 15.40 26.67
C SER A 197 -39.93 14.91 25.72
N SER A 198 -40.79 13.98 26.16
CA SER A 198 -41.92 13.51 25.35
C SER A 198 -42.84 14.64 24.88
N ARG A 199 -42.99 15.70 25.70
CA ARG A 199 -43.73 16.91 25.33
C ARG A 199 -43.07 17.64 24.17
N ALA A 200 -41.75 17.80 24.19
CA ALA A 200 -40.99 18.40 23.10
C ALA A 200 -41.07 17.56 21.82
N GLU A 201 -41.06 16.22 21.92
CA GLU A 201 -41.22 15.33 20.76
C GLU A 201 -42.58 15.49 20.08
N VAL A 202 -43.66 15.53 20.88
CA VAL A 202 -45.03 15.74 20.37
C VAL A 202 -45.16 17.11 19.72
N ALA A 203 -44.68 18.17 20.40
CA ALA A 203 -44.71 19.52 19.87
C ALA A 203 -43.97 19.64 18.53
N LEU A 204 -42.78 19.04 18.41
CA LEU A 204 -42.03 19.02 17.15
C LEU A 204 -42.77 18.25 16.05
N ARG A 205 -43.33 17.07 16.36
CA ARG A 205 -44.08 16.26 15.40
C ARG A 205 -45.28 17.02 14.84
N ASP A 206 -46.09 17.61 15.71
CA ASP A 206 -47.30 18.36 15.32
C ASP A 206 -46.95 19.61 14.50
N ALA A 207 -45.87 20.30 14.88
CA ALA A 207 -45.34 21.44 14.14
C ALA A 207 -44.91 21.07 12.71
N LEU A 208 -44.25 19.92 12.54
CA LEU A 208 -43.77 19.44 11.25
C LEU A 208 -44.89 18.92 10.35
N VAL A 209 -45.95 18.30 10.91
CA VAL A 209 -47.14 17.86 10.15
C VAL A 209 -47.81 19.05 9.45
N SER A 210 -47.90 20.19 10.14
CA SER A 210 -48.57 21.40 9.68
C SER A 210 -47.59 22.51 9.23
N ALA A 211 -46.33 22.15 8.95
CA ALA A 211 -45.29 23.13 8.65
C ALA A 211 -45.67 23.98 7.42
N PRO A 212 -45.54 25.32 7.48
CA PRO A 212 -45.77 26.21 6.34
C PRO A 212 -44.65 26.10 5.31
N ALA A 213 -44.71 26.85 4.20
CA ALA A 213 -43.67 26.83 3.16
C ALA A 213 -42.32 27.43 3.58
N ARG A 214 -42.25 28.11 4.74
CA ARG A 214 -41.03 28.77 5.25
C ARG A 214 -40.72 28.22 6.64
N VAL A 215 -39.53 27.64 6.81
CA VAL A 215 -39.10 27.00 8.06
C VAL A 215 -37.72 27.50 8.45
N VAL A 216 -37.53 27.84 9.71
CA VAL A 216 -36.22 28.07 10.34
C VAL A 216 -36.00 26.96 11.37
N LEU A 217 -34.88 26.27 11.25
CA LEU A 217 -34.37 25.33 12.25
C LEU A 217 -33.18 25.98 12.95
N ASP A 218 -33.34 26.41 14.19
CA ASP A 218 -32.25 26.91 15.01
C ASP A 218 -31.67 25.76 15.84
N LEU A 219 -30.48 25.30 15.46
CA LEU A 219 -29.77 24.15 16.05
C LEU A 219 -28.59 24.59 16.91
N ARG A 220 -28.50 25.87 17.25
CA ARG A 220 -27.41 26.37 18.09
C ARG A 220 -27.50 25.77 19.50
N THR A 221 -26.34 25.45 20.07
CA THR A 221 -26.23 24.70 21.32
C THR A 221 -26.00 25.64 22.49
N SER A 222 -26.70 25.40 23.60
CA SER A 222 -26.46 26.04 24.91
C SER A 222 -26.16 25.01 26.02
N GLY A 223 -26.02 23.72 25.70
CA GLY A 223 -25.80 22.61 26.64
C GLY A 223 -24.76 21.58 26.15
N PRO A 224 -24.50 20.48 26.91
CA PRO A 224 -23.45 19.51 26.59
C PRO A 224 -23.71 18.81 25.25
N ALA A 225 -22.63 18.59 24.49
CA ALA A 225 -22.68 18.04 23.13
C ALA A 225 -23.34 16.65 23.11
N ALA A 226 -24.40 16.49 22.31
CA ALA A 226 -25.07 15.21 22.13
C ALA A 226 -24.25 14.25 21.28
N ASP A 227 -24.44 12.95 21.55
CA ASP A 227 -23.98 11.89 20.67
C ASP A 227 -24.66 12.03 19.28
N PRO A 228 -23.89 12.13 18.18
CA PRO A 228 -24.43 12.31 16.84
C PRO A 228 -25.38 11.21 16.38
N ASP A 229 -25.10 9.96 16.75
CA ASP A 229 -25.90 8.81 16.32
C ASP A 229 -27.26 8.79 17.05
N SER A 230 -27.25 9.13 18.34
CA SER A 230 -28.46 9.35 19.14
C SER A 230 -29.31 10.51 18.59
N LEU A 231 -28.67 11.61 18.18
CA LEU A 231 -29.35 12.74 17.53
C LEU A 231 -29.94 12.34 16.17
N ASP A 232 -29.20 11.63 15.32
CA ASP A 232 -29.70 11.15 14.04
C ASP A 232 -30.88 10.19 14.20
N ALA A 233 -30.85 9.31 15.21
CA ALA A 233 -31.95 8.43 15.56
C ALA A 233 -33.21 9.21 16.00
N PHE A 234 -33.03 10.27 16.80
CA PHE A 234 -34.10 11.19 17.17
C PHE A 234 -34.72 11.88 15.95
N ILE A 235 -33.89 12.46 15.08
CA ILE A 235 -34.32 13.17 13.88
C ILE A 235 -35.08 12.26 12.92
N ALA A 236 -34.63 11.01 12.77
CA ALA A 236 -35.31 10.00 11.97
C ALA A 236 -36.69 9.63 12.56
N ARG A 237 -36.78 9.45 13.89
CA ARG A 237 -38.04 9.12 14.57
C ARG A 237 -39.07 10.25 14.50
N MET A 238 -38.62 11.50 14.46
CA MET A 238 -39.47 12.68 14.27
C MET A 238 -39.84 12.94 12.81
N GLU A 239 -39.28 12.17 11.87
CA GLU A 239 -39.49 12.32 10.43
C GLU A 239 -39.13 13.74 9.92
N LEU A 240 -38.15 14.39 10.55
CA LEU A 240 -37.87 15.80 10.29
C LEU A 240 -37.35 16.02 8.87
N GLY A 241 -36.43 15.18 8.38
CA GLY A 241 -35.95 15.28 7.00
C GLY A 241 -37.04 14.95 5.98
N GLU A 242 -37.84 13.93 6.28
CA GLU A 242 -38.94 13.44 5.47
C GLU A 242 -40.03 14.51 5.30
N ARG A 243 -40.38 15.25 6.35
CA ARG A 243 -41.44 16.28 6.34
C ARG A 243 -41.00 17.62 5.76
N LEU A 244 -39.69 17.87 5.68
CA LEU A 244 -39.13 19.10 5.11
C LEU A 244 -38.81 19.00 3.61
N ALA A 245 -38.77 17.79 3.05
CA ALA A 245 -38.49 17.57 1.63
C ALA A 245 -39.72 17.12 0.84
N THR A 246 -39.76 17.50 -0.44
CA THR A 246 -40.76 17.04 -1.43
C THR A 246 -40.25 15.98 -2.39
N VAL A 247 -38.94 15.75 -2.42
CA VAL A 247 -38.27 14.75 -3.26
C VAL A 247 -37.30 13.96 -2.39
N PRO A 248 -37.21 12.62 -2.56
CA PRO A 248 -36.24 11.82 -1.82
C PRO A 248 -34.80 12.31 -1.99
N PHE A 249 -34.00 12.11 -0.96
CA PHE A 249 -32.58 12.50 -0.96
C PHE A 249 -31.77 11.61 -0.01
N SER A 250 -30.46 11.49 -0.25
CA SER A 250 -29.59 10.70 0.64
C SER A 250 -29.09 11.54 1.80
N ARG A 251 -29.04 10.95 3.00
CA ARG A 251 -28.35 11.56 4.15
C ARG A 251 -26.86 11.71 3.85
N SER A 252 -26.21 12.68 4.49
CA SER A 252 -24.74 12.74 4.47
C SER A 252 -24.17 11.54 5.23
N THR A 253 -22.97 11.11 4.88
CA THR A 253 -22.33 9.95 5.49
C THR A 253 -20.91 10.28 5.93
N VAL A 254 -20.28 9.36 6.65
CA VAL A 254 -18.89 9.45 7.04
C VAL A 254 -18.13 8.35 6.33
N ARG A 255 -16.98 8.70 5.75
CA ARG A 255 -16.05 7.71 5.22
C ARG A 255 -14.73 7.77 5.98
N VAL A 256 -14.11 6.60 6.12
CA VAL A 256 -12.76 6.41 6.68
C VAL A 256 -11.89 5.77 5.63
N ARG A 257 -10.58 5.97 5.73
CA ARG A 257 -9.62 5.34 4.82
C ARG A 257 -9.39 3.89 5.24
N ARG A 258 -9.51 2.99 4.29
CA ARG A 258 -9.16 1.58 4.39
C ARG A 258 -7.80 1.37 3.72
N VAL A 259 -6.77 1.25 4.54
CA VAL A 259 -5.38 1.13 4.13
C VAL A 259 -5.10 -0.32 3.74
N GLY A 260 -4.47 -0.54 2.59
CA GLY A 260 -4.10 -1.89 2.14
C GLY A 260 -3.55 -1.90 0.71
N GLY A 261 -3.82 -2.99 -0.01
CA GLY A 261 -3.41 -3.14 -1.40
C GLY A 261 -4.43 -3.87 -2.25
N ALA A 262 -4.26 -3.73 -3.56
CA ALA A 262 -5.01 -4.46 -4.57
C ALA A 262 -4.13 -4.74 -5.79
N ARG A 263 -4.62 -5.64 -6.65
CA ARG A 263 -4.08 -5.82 -7.99
C ARG A 263 -4.68 -4.78 -8.91
N ASP A 264 -3.85 -4.13 -9.72
CA ASP A 264 -4.30 -3.26 -10.79
C ASP A 264 -4.89 -4.07 -11.97
N VAL A 265 -5.31 -3.37 -13.03
CA VAL A 265 -5.89 -4.00 -14.24
C VAL A 265 -4.91 -4.89 -15.00
N GLN A 266 -3.60 -4.69 -14.82
CA GLN A 266 -2.54 -5.54 -15.40
C GLN A 266 -2.23 -6.74 -14.49
N GLY A 267 -2.87 -6.80 -13.32
CA GLY A 267 -2.65 -7.82 -12.32
C GLY A 267 -1.44 -7.54 -11.44
N THR A 268 -0.81 -6.36 -11.48
CA THR A 268 0.33 -6.03 -10.62
C THR A 268 -0.15 -5.59 -9.25
N TRP A 269 0.52 -6.00 -8.19
CA TRP A 269 0.23 -5.48 -6.85
C TRP A 269 0.61 -4.01 -6.73
N THR A 270 -0.31 -3.23 -6.19
CA THR A 270 -0.08 -1.85 -5.82
C THR A 270 -0.67 -1.59 -4.44
N TYR A 271 -0.11 -0.61 -3.74
CA TYR A 271 -0.82 -0.06 -2.60
C TYR A 271 -2.03 0.70 -3.12
N ASP A 272 -3.21 0.21 -2.76
CA ASP A 272 -4.50 0.74 -3.19
C ASP A 272 -5.34 0.94 -1.93
N ASP A 273 -5.26 2.16 -1.40
CA ASP A 273 -6.06 2.55 -0.27
C ASP A 273 -7.46 2.93 -0.76
N SER A 274 -8.48 2.32 -0.16
CA SER A 274 -9.87 2.56 -0.52
C SER A 274 -10.56 3.42 0.53
N TRP A 275 -11.72 3.97 0.18
CA TRP A 275 -12.60 4.62 1.14
C TRP A 275 -13.65 3.62 1.60
N LEU A 276 -13.69 3.37 2.90
CA LEU A 276 -14.78 2.63 3.53
C LEU A 276 -15.79 3.65 4.05
N GLY A 277 -16.97 3.68 3.43
CA GLY A 277 -18.11 4.46 3.87
C GLY A 277 -19.38 3.70 3.52
N ARG A 278 -20.47 3.96 4.25
CA ARG A 278 -21.79 3.47 3.86
C ARG A 278 -22.45 4.51 2.99
N ASP A 279 -23.16 4.08 1.96
CA ASP A 279 -24.04 4.97 1.22
C ASP A 279 -25.02 5.65 2.19
N GLY A 280 -25.26 6.94 1.97
CA GLY A 280 -26.22 7.69 2.74
C GLY A 280 -27.60 7.04 2.67
N VAL A 281 -28.22 6.74 3.81
CA VAL A 281 -29.58 6.19 3.86
C VAL A 281 -30.53 7.13 3.11
N LEU A 282 -31.37 6.57 2.25
CA LEU A 282 -32.38 7.33 1.52
C LEU A 282 -33.45 7.87 2.48
N VAL A 283 -33.64 9.18 2.48
CA VAL A 283 -34.75 9.87 3.15
C VAL A 283 -35.92 9.96 2.17
N VAL A 284 -37.02 9.29 2.48
CA VAL A 284 -38.23 9.32 1.66
C VAL A 284 -39.05 10.56 2.01
N ALA A 285 -39.18 11.47 1.05
CA ALA A 285 -39.96 12.69 1.22
C ALA A 285 -41.44 12.39 1.52
N ARG A 286 -42.02 13.14 2.46
CA ARG A 286 -43.43 13.08 2.88
C ARG A 286 -44.14 14.42 2.76
N SER A 287 -43.43 15.50 2.48
CA SER A 287 -44.04 16.81 2.23
C SER A 287 -44.57 16.89 0.80
N THR A 288 -45.79 17.39 0.61
CA THR A 288 -46.32 17.72 -0.72
C THR A 288 -46.07 19.19 -1.10
N THR A 289 -45.68 20.02 -0.13
CA THR A 289 -45.45 21.46 -0.33
C THR A 289 -43.95 21.76 -0.29
N PRO A 290 -43.38 22.38 -1.34
CA PRO A 290 -41.98 22.82 -1.32
C PRO A 290 -41.69 23.75 -0.13
N LYS A 291 -40.63 23.44 0.63
CA LYS A 291 -40.23 24.19 1.81
C LYS A 291 -38.95 24.97 1.53
N ARG A 292 -38.91 26.25 1.93
CA ARG A 292 -37.67 27.02 2.08
C ARG A 292 -37.21 26.86 3.53
N VAL A 293 -36.20 26.02 3.72
CA VAL A 293 -35.64 25.70 5.04
C VAL A 293 -34.37 26.53 5.25
N MET A 294 -34.32 27.29 6.33
CA MET A 294 -33.09 27.90 6.86
C MET A 294 -32.64 27.08 8.07
N VAL A 295 -31.36 26.76 8.16
CA VAL A 295 -30.76 26.04 9.28
C VAL A 295 -29.72 26.97 9.91
N ILE A 296 -29.80 27.18 11.21
CA ILE A 296 -28.86 28.01 11.96
C ILE A 296 -28.00 27.10 12.83
N ALA A 297 -26.69 27.29 12.78
CA ALA A 297 -25.72 26.52 13.54
C ALA A 297 -24.55 27.39 14.02
N SER A 298 -23.82 26.90 15.02
CA SER A 298 -22.60 27.52 15.55
C SER A 298 -21.46 26.50 15.65
N ALA A 299 -20.26 26.90 16.05
CA ALA A 299 -19.08 26.03 16.12
C ALA A 299 -19.26 24.75 16.97
N GLY A 300 -20.17 24.76 17.96
CA GLY A 300 -20.46 23.61 18.83
C GLY A 300 -21.67 22.76 18.38
N THR A 301 -22.35 23.15 17.31
CA THR A 301 -23.57 22.47 16.84
C THR A 301 -23.23 21.13 16.17
N VAL A 302 -23.81 20.04 16.69
CA VAL A 302 -23.81 18.75 15.99
C VAL A 302 -24.95 18.76 14.98
N LEU A 303 -24.62 18.91 13.70
CA LEU A 303 -25.60 18.94 12.62
C LEU A 303 -26.06 17.52 12.25
N PRO A 304 -27.37 17.20 12.32
CA PRO A 304 -27.86 15.88 11.93
C PRO A 304 -27.55 15.57 10.47
N ARG A 305 -27.19 14.32 10.17
CA ARG A 305 -26.78 13.89 8.82
C ARG A 305 -27.90 14.02 7.78
N ALA A 306 -29.16 13.90 8.22
CA ALA A 306 -30.32 14.17 7.38
C ALA A 306 -30.49 15.66 7.04
N VAL A 307 -30.22 16.56 7.99
CA VAL A 307 -30.23 18.01 7.76
C VAL A 307 -29.09 18.41 6.82
N LEU A 308 -27.89 17.84 7.01
CA LEU A 308 -26.76 18.02 6.09
C LEU A 308 -27.08 17.52 4.67
N GLY A 309 -27.74 16.36 4.53
CA GLY A 309 -28.18 15.86 3.21
C GLY A 309 -29.19 16.79 2.53
N LEU A 310 -30.10 17.37 3.31
CA LEU A 310 -31.06 18.37 2.84
C LEU A 310 -30.36 19.66 2.37
N ILE A 311 -29.32 20.10 3.10
CA ILE A 311 -28.50 21.26 2.72
C ILE A 311 -27.69 20.98 1.45
N ALA A 312 -26.94 19.87 1.42
CA ALA A 312 -26.06 19.50 0.30
C ALA A 312 -26.82 19.32 -1.01
N THR A 313 -28.08 18.89 -0.94
CA THR A 313 -28.94 18.77 -2.13
C THR A 313 -29.68 20.05 -2.51
N GLY A 314 -29.29 21.19 -1.92
CA GLY A 314 -29.85 22.50 -2.24
C GLY A 314 -31.26 22.76 -1.69
N ARG A 315 -31.75 21.91 -0.77
CA ARG A 315 -33.12 21.97 -0.22
C ARG A 315 -33.23 22.73 1.11
N GLY A 316 -32.11 23.07 1.75
CA GLY A 316 -32.09 23.99 2.90
C GLY A 316 -30.80 24.80 2.94
N THR A 317 -30.85 26.02 3.48
CA THR A 317 -29.73 26.98 3.51
C THR A 317 -29.12 27.02 4.89
N LEU A 318 -27.81 26.81 5.00
CA LEU A 318 -27.08 26.78 6.26
C LEU A 318 -26.49 28.16 6.59
N ILE A 319 -26.88 28.71 7.73
CA ILE A 319 -26.37 29.96 8.28
C ILE A 319 -25.49 29.63 9.47
N GLY A 320 -24.20 29.89 9.35
CA GLY A 320 -23.22 29.69 10.41
C GLY A 320 -23.02 30.96 11.23
N GLU A 321 -23.20 30.86 12.54
CA GLU A 321 -22.76 31.88 13.49
C GLU A 321 -21.28 31.61 13.84
N GLY A 322 -20.39 32.30 13.12
CA GLY A 322 -18.96 31.98 13.09
C GLY A 322 -18.62 30.73 12.25
N PRO A 323 -17.34 30.29 12.28
CA PRO A 323 -16.90 29.08 11.59
C PRO A 323 -17.57 27.82 12.15
N LEU A 324 -18.13 26.99 11.27
CA LEU A 324 -18.73 25.71 11.64
C LEU A 324 -17.67 24.60 11.68
N ARG A 325 -17.93 23.58 12.50
CA ARG A 325 -17.05 22.42 12.71
C ARG A 325 -17.83 21.13 12.45
N ASP A 326 -17.14 20.11 11.97
CA ASP A 326 -17.68 18.76 11.78
C ASP A 326 -17.07 17.75 12.77
N ASP A 327 -16.31 18.24 13.75
CA ASP A 327 -15.55 17.48 14.73
C ASP A 327 -16.34 16.35 15.40
N ALA A 328 -17.59 16.63 15.79
CA ALA A 328 -18.45 15.65 16.44
C ALA A 328 -18.94 14.55 15.50
N LEU A 329 -18.99 14.81 14.18
CA LEU A 329 -19.55 13.88 13.20
C LEU A 329 -18.54 12.87 12.69
N VAL A 330 -17.25 13.13 12.85
CA VAL A 330 -16.17 12.33 12.29
C VAL A 330 -15.40 11.60 13.39
N PRO A 331 -14.88 10.39 13.11
CA PRO A 331 -14.03 9.70 14.05
C PRO A 331 -12.69 10.43 14.22
N SER A 332 -12.19 10.38 15.45
CA SER A 332 -10.85 10.83 15.80
C SER A 332 -10.23 9.89 16.84
N VAL A 333 -8.91 9.90 16.91
CA VAL A 333 -8.13 9.17 17.92
C VAL A 333 -7.24 10.13 18.69
N GLN A 334 -6.85 9.76 19.90
CA GLN A 334 -5.92 10.52 20.73
C GLN A 334 -4.65 9.69 20.96
N VAL A 335 -3.48 10.30 20.76
CA VAL A 335 -2.17 9.66 20.92
C VAL A 335 -1.36 10.45 21.93
N GLY A 336 -0.89 9.81 23.00
CA GLY A 336 0.00 10.45 23.96
C GLY A 336 1.36 10.74 23.33
N ILE A 337 1.87 11.96 23.48
CA ILE A 337 3.19 12.37 22.95
C ILE A 337 4.21 12.67 24.06
N GLY A 338 3.86 12.31 25.31
CA GLY A 338 4.68 12.54 26.50
C GLY A 338 4.37 13.87 27.19
N GLN A 339 4.94 14.06 28.39
CA GLN A 339 4.85 15.31 29.16
C GLN A 339 3.41 15.82 29.43
N GLY A 340 2.46 14.90 29.57
CA GLY A 340 1.04 15.26 29.79
C GLY A 340 0.34 15.84 28.56
N LEU A 341 0.93 15.69 27.36
CA LEU A 341 0.36 16.14 26.09
C LEU A 341 -0.08 14.95 25.24
N ALA A 342 -1.07 15.20 24.40
CA ALA A 342 -1.58 14.28 23.40
C ALA A 342 -1.87 15.01 22.08
N VAL A 343 -1.94 14.24 20.99
CA VAL A 343 -2.42 14.72 19.69
C VAL A 343 -3.75 14.05 19.40
N ARG A 344 -4.78 14.86 19.19
CA ARG A 344 -6.03 14.42 18.58
C ARG A 344 -5.84 14.38 17.07
N ILE A 345 -6.26 13.28 16.42
CA ILE A 345 -6.09 13.06 14.98
C ILE A 345 -7.43 12.68 14.37
N ARG A 346 -7.86 13.42 13.35
CA ARG A 346 -9.01 13.06 12.50
C ARG A 346 -8.72 11.81 11.68
N THR A 347 -9.66 10.87 11.62
CA THR A 347 -9.52 9.61 10.87
C THR A 347 -10.62 9.37 9.83
N GLY A 348 -11.57 10.30 9.71
CA GLY A 348 -12.64 10.25 8.72
C GLY A 348 -13.11 11.64 8.30
N GLU A 349 -13.98 11.67 7.29
CA GLU A 349 -14.60 12.89 6.82
C GLU A 349 -16.07 12.68 6.50
N VAL A 350 -16.86 13.74 6.73
CA VAL A 350 -18.23 13.81 6.26
C VAL A 350 -18.20 13.99 4.74
N VAL A 351 -19.00 13.19 4.04
CA VAL A 351 -19.22 13.32 2.59
C VAL A 351 -20.70 13.39 2.27
N HIS A 352 -20.99 14.16 1.24
CA HIS A 352 -22.33 14.43 0.76
C HIS A 352 -22.60 13.71 -0.57
N VAL A 353 -23.87 13.60 -0.95
CA VAL A 353 -24.29 12.94 -2.20
C VAL A 353 -23.81 13.66 -3.46
N ASP A 354 -23.55 14.98 -3.36
CA ASP A 354 -22.97 15.78 -4.44
C ASP A 354 -21.44 15.62 -4.54
N GLY A 355 -20.84 14.76 -3.69
CA GLY A 355 -19.40 14.49 -3.63
C GLY A 355 -18.59 15.51 -2.83
N SER A 356 -19.20 16.59 -2.34
CA SER A 356 -18.53 17.56 -1.46
C SER A 356 -18.31 16.98 -0.06
N SER A 357 -17.44 17.60 0.74
CA SER A 357 -17.07 17.11 2.08
C SER A 357 -17.06 18.21 3.15
N GLY A 358 -17.20 17.80 4.42
CA GLY A 358 -17.13 18.67 5.58
C GLY A 358 -18.45 19.41 5.86
N VAL A 359 -18.38 20.55 6.55
CA VAL A 359 -19.54 21.41 6.81
C VAL A 359 -19.24 22.81 6.32
N LEU A 360 -19.98 23.25 5.30
CA LEU A 360 -19.83 24.57 4.70
C LEU A 360 -21.14 25.36 4.83
N ALA A 361 -21.07 26.48 5.57
CA ALA A 361 -22.18 27.41 5.68
C ALA A 361 -22.41 28.14 4.35
N ASP A 362 -23.67 28.28 3.95
CA ASP A 362 -24.07 29.09 2.80
C ASP A 362 -23.93 30.59 3.11
N THR A 363 -24.05 30.97 4.39
CA THR A 363 -23.84 32.34 4.86
C THR A 363 -23.22 32.30 6.25
N THR A 364 -22.15 33.05 6.48
CA THR A 364 -21.54 33.21 7.81
C THR A 364 -21.88 34.59 8.37
N VAL A 365 -22.28 34.62 9.64
CA VAL A 365 -22.55 35.85 10.39
C VAL A 365 -21.65 35.92 11.63
N ALA A 366 -21.43 37.13 12.15
CA ALA A 366 -20.66 37.33 13.37
C ALA A 366 -21.36 36.69 14.58
N LEU A 367 -20.54 36.25 15.55
CA LEU A 367 -21.00 35.77 16.86
C LEU A 367 -21.78 36.86 17.60
N ALA A 368 -22.86 36.49 18.28
CA ALA A 368 -23.56 37.36 19.21
C ALA A 368 -22.60 37.90 20.28
N ALA A 369 -22.67 39.20 20.58
CA ALA A 369 -22.03 39.74 21.77
C ALA A 369 -22.72 39.15 23.03
N SER A 370 -21.93 38.77 24.03
CA SER A 370 -22.43 38.23 25.30
C SER A 370 -23.43 39.19 25.95
N GLY A 371 -24.64 38.73 26.26
CA GLY A 371 -25.67 39.50 26.99
C GLY A 371 -26.78 40.15 26.16
N VAL A 372 -26.90 39.86 24.86
CA VAL A 372 -28.01 40.39 24.02
C VAL A 372 -29.25 39.50 24.08
N ALA A 373 -30.43 40.12 24.25
CA ALA A 373 -31.73 39.46 24.34
C ALA A 373 -32.13 38.65 23.08
N ALA A 374 -32.97 37.63 23.31
CA ALA A 374 -33.31 36.51 22.42
C ALA A 374 -33.78 36.87 20.99
N ASP A 375 -34.30 38.08 20.75
CA ASP A 375 -34.93 38.42 19.47
C ASP A 375 -33.99 39.06 18.43
N SER A 376 -32.69 39.17 18.75
CA SER A 376 -31.75 39.92 17.90
C SER A 376 -30.38 39.28 17.72
N VAL A 377 -30.32 37.95 17.74
CA VAL A 377 -29.07 37.26 17.40
C VAL A 377 -28.83 37.33 15.87
N PRO A 378 -27.65 37.77 15.39
CA PRO A 378 -27.39 38.07 13.97
C PRO A 378 -27.84 36.98 12.99
N ALA A 379 -27.69 35.70 13.38
CA ALA A 379 -28.05 34.56 12.54
C ALA A 379 -29.56 34.39 12.33
N MET A 380 -30.38 34.59 13.38
CA MET A 380 -31.84 34.52 13.28
C MET A 380 -32.39 35.66 12.42
N ARG A 381 -31.86 36.88 12.59
CA ARG A 381 -32.23 38.03 11.74
C ARG A 381 -31.92 37.76 10.28
N ALA A 382 -30.72 37.23 9.99
CA ALA A 382 -30.33 36.86 8.63
C ALA A 382 -31.28 35.78 8.06
N ALA A 383 -31.59 34.73 8.82
CA ALA A 383 -32.50 33.67 8.39
C ALA A 383 -33.89 34.20 8.01
N LEU A 384 -34.50 35.02 8.88
CA LEU A 384 -35.80 35.62 8.63
C LEU A 384 -35.78 36.58 7.43
N GLN A 385 -34.72 37.38 7.29
CA GLN A 385 -34.56 38.31 6.16
C GLN A 385 -34.42 37.57 4.82
N LEU A 386 -33.60 36.52 4.75
CA LEU A 386 -33.41 35.72 3.53
C LEU A 386 -34.72 35.01 3.14
N LEU A 387 -35.49 34.51 4.11
CA LEU A 387 -36.82 33.91 3.86
C LEU A 387 -37.85 34.91 3.34
N ARG A 388 -37.86 36.13 3.89
CA ARG A 388 -38.80 37.20 3.50
C ARG A 388 -38.48 37.78 2.13
N THR A 389 -37.20 37.96 1.83
CA THR A 389 -36.73 38.51 0.53
C THR A 389 -36.66 37.45 -0.57
N GLY A 390 -36.64 36.16 -0.20
CA GLY A 390 -36.47 35.06 -1.15
C GLY A 390 -35.08 34.98 -1.79
N ARG A 391 -34.12 35.79 -1.34
CA ARG A 391 -32.73 35.77 -1.82
C ARG A 391 -31.93 34.89 -0.88
N SER A 392 -31.43 33.75 -1.35
CA SER A 392 -30.48 32.91 -0.61
C SER A 392 -29.23 32.73 -1.47
N VAL A 393 -28.07 33.11 -0.93
CA VAL A 393 -26.78 32.77 -1.55
C VAL A 393 -26.44 31.35 -1.14
N ARG A 394 -25.95 30.55 -2.08
CA ARG A 394 -25.48 29.19 -1.81
C ARG A 394 -23.97 29.19 -1.81
N ALA A 395 -23.37 28.48 -0.86
CA ALA A 395 -21.95 28.19 -0.92
C ALA A 395 -21.67 27.31 -2.13
N SER A 396 -20.55 27.58 -2.80
CA SER A 396 -20.05 26.70 -3.86
C SER A 396 -19.52 25.42 -3.23
N ARG A 397 -20.28 24.32 -3.38
CA ARG A 397 -19.90 22.99 -2.94
C ARG A 397 -19.28 22.27 -4.14
N MET A 398 -18.00 22.00 -4.07
CA MET A 398 -17.30 21.26 -5.12
C MET A 398 -17.05 19.82 -4.65
N PRO A 399 -17.22 18.82 -5.53
CA PRO A 399 -16.79 17.47 -5.24
C PRO A 399 -15.31 17.46 -4.84
N VAL A 400 -14.95 16.61 -3.89
CA VAL A 400 -13.53 16.46 -3.53
C VAL A 400 -12.78 15.85 -4.70
N VAL A 401 -11.98 16.67 -5.39
CA VAL A 401 -11.05 16.20 -6.39
C VAL A 401 -9.94 15.43 -5.67
N ARG A 402 -9.74 14.16 -6.04
CA ARG A 402 -8.60 13.39 -5.53
C ARG A 402 -7.33 14.00 -6.08
N SER A 403 -6.56 14.66 -5.23
CA SER A 403 -5.20 15.06 -5.53
C SER A 403 -4.25 14.02 -4.94
N PRO A 404 -3.32 13.45 -5.73
CA PRO A 404 -2.28 12.61 -5.17
C PRO A 404 -1.49 13.38 -4.10
N ALA A 405 -1.01 12.66 -3.09
CA ALA A 405 -0.08 13.24 -2.11
C ALA A 405 1.10 13.89 -2.86
N VAL A 406 1.37 15.17 -2.58
CA VAL A 406 2.54 15.83 -3.14
C VAL A 406 3.75 15.28 -2.38
N LEU A 407 4.52 14.42 -3.04
CA LEU A 407 5.87 14.08 -2.64
C LEU A 407 6.80 15.18 -3.17
N PRO A 408 7.42 15.98 -2.30
CA PRO A 408 8.42 16.94 -2.74
C PRO A 408 9.53 16.31 -3.58
N SER A 409 9.86 16.98 -4.67
CA SER A 409 10.96 16.61 -5.57
C SER A 409 12.34 16.88 -4.99
N TYR A 410 12.46 17.62 -3.89
CA TYR A 410 13.73 18.21 -3.42
C TYR A 410 14.59 17.30 -2.52
N TYR A 411 14.03 16.31 -1.83
CA TYR A 411 14.79 15.40 -0.94
C TYR A 411 15.05 14.01 -1.52
N ASP A 412 14.46 13.70 -2.68
CA ASP A 412 14.68 12.43 -3.37
C ASP A 412 15.89 12.49 -4.31
N THR A 413 16.45 13.67 -4.60
CA THR A 413 17.57 13.84 -5.56
C THR A 413 18.95 13.98 -4.92
N ASP A 414 19.05 14.29 -3.62
CA ASP A 414 20.34 14.28 -2.91
C ASP A 414 20.63 12.87 -2.37
N PRO A 415 21.74 12.20 -2.73
CA PRO A 415 22.10 10.89 -2.16
C PRO A 415 22.39 10.93 -0.65
N TYR A 416 22.63 12.11 -0.06
CA TYR A 416 22.78 12.33 1.37
C TYR A 416 21.77 13.38 1.85
N PRO A 417 20.54 12.98 2.17
CA PRO A 417 19.49 13.92 2.54
C PRO A 417 19.71 14.45 3.96
N TYR A 418 19.13 15.62 4.28
CA TYR A 418 19.17 16.24 5.61
C TYR A 418 18.66 15.30 6.73
N MET A 419 19.08 15.54 7.98
CA MET A 419 18.77 14.67 9.13
C MET A 419 17.29 14.28 9.24
N GLY A 420 16.36 15.25 9.14
CA GLY A 420 14.92 14.96 9.21
C GLY A 420 14.43 14.02 8.10
N ALA A 421 15.03 14.10 6.91
CA ALA A 421 14.74 13.22 5.78
C ALA A 421 15.38 11.83 5.94
N ARG A 422 16.56 11.73 6.58
CA ARG A 422 17.14 10.43 6.97
C ARG A 422 16.22 9.68 7.94
N VAL A 423 15.70 10.38 8.95
CA VAL A 423 14.72 9.82 9.91
C VAL A 423 13.41 9.46 9.19
N LEU A 424 12.93 10.27 8.24
CA LEU A 424 11.76 9.96 7.42
C LEU A 424 11.94 8.65 6.63
N GLY A 425 13.14 8.38 6.10
CA GLY A 425 13.44 7.12 5.42
C GLY A 425 13.15 5.89 6.29
N ALA A 426 13.60 5.90 7.54
CA ALA A 426 13.30 4.82 8.48
C ALA A 426 11.84 4.85 8.96
N ALA A 427 11.22 6.02 9.15
CA ALA A 427 9.80 6.14 9.49
C ALA A 427 8.90 5.52 8.41
N ARG A 428 9.21 5.73 7.12
CA ARG A 428 8.52 5.10 5.98
C ARG A 428 8.66 3.58 6.02
N LEU A 429 9.85 3.06 6.29
CA LEU A 429 10.08 1.61 6.44
C LEU A 429 9.29 1.04 7.61
N TRP A 430 9.37 1.66 8.79
CA TRP A 430 8.64 1.25 9.99
C TRP A 430 7.12 1.26 9.78
N SER A 431 6.60 2.31 9.14
CA SER A 431 5.18 2.42 8.78
C SER A 431 4.77 1.32 7.78
N ALA A 432 5.62 1.03 6.78
CA ALA A 432 5.36 -0.06 5.84
C ALA A 432 5.38 -1.42 6.55
N MET A 433 6.30 -1.67 7.48
CA MET A 433 6.34 -2.89 8.28
C MET A 433 5.07 -3.09 9.12
N ARG A 434 4.50 -2.01 9.69
CA ARG A 434 3.30 -2.06 10.55
C ARG A 434 1.98 -2.18 9.78
N ALA A 435 1.86 -1.49 8.65
CA ALA A 435 0.57 -1.35 7.96
C ALA A 435 0.46 -2.04 6.59
N ARG A 436 1.59 -2.33 5.93
CA ARG A 436 1.59 -2.69 4.50
C ARG A 436 2.34 -3.96 4.15
N HIS A 437 3.29 -4.41 4.97
CA HIS A 437 3.97 -5.67 4.74
C HIS A 437 3.03 -6.85 5.01
N ALA A 438 2.97 -7.77 4.04
CA ALA A 438 2.09 -8.93 4.09
C ALA A 438 2.35 -9.85 5.29
N HIS A 439 3.62 -9.99 5.65
CA HIS A 439 4.12 -10.98 6.60
C HIS A 439 4.41 -10.36 7.97
N ARG A 440 3.64 -9.35 8.37
CA ARG A 440 3.83 -8.61 9.64
C ARG A 440 3.75 -9.47 10.92
N ASP A 441 3.19 -10.67 10.81
CA ASP A 441 3.10 -11.65 11.91
C ASP A 441 4.34 -12.56 11.98
N LEU A 442 5.30 -12.39 11.05
CA LEU A 442 6.46 -13.27 10.88
C LEU A 442 7.79 -12.57 11.18
N TYR A 443 7.87 -11.40 11.81
CA TYR A 443 9.18 -10.84 12.16
C TYR A 443 9.84 -11.61 13.31
N ASP A 444 11.14 -11.89 13.20
CA ASP A 444 11.89 -12.52 14.30
C ASP A 444 12.20 -11.50 15.41
N GLU A 445 12.48 -10.26 15.01
CA GLU A 445 12.77 -9.15 15.90
C GLU A 445 11.58 -8.20 16.08
N ASP A 446 11.52 -7.54 17.24
CA ASP A 446 10.58 -6.46 17.48
C ASP A 446 10.95 -5.23 16.63
N ILE A 447 10.09 -4.91 15.66
CA ILE A 447 10.33 -3.83 14.71
C ILE A 447 10.35 -2.44 15.37
N ASP A 448 9.67 -2.27 16.50
CA ASP A 448 9.59 -1.00 17.20
C ASP A 448 10.92 -0.74 17.93
N ILE A 449 11.48 -1.76 18.57
CA ILE A 449 12.83 -1.73 19.16
C ILE A 449 13.90 -1.59 18.08
N ALA A 450 13.73 -2.25 16.93
CA ALA A 450 14.66 -2.10 15.82
C ALA A 450 14.68 -0.67 15.26
N PHE A 451 13.51 -0.03 15.16
CA PHE A 451 13.39 1.36 14.76
C PHE A 451 14.00 2.32 15.78
N GLU A 452 13.75 2.12 17.07
CA GLU A 452 14.38 2.87 18.17
C GLU A 452 15.91 2.86 18.08
N ARG A 453 16.52 1.70 17.81
CA ARG A 453 17.99 1.58 17.67
C ARG A 453 18.52 2.15 16.35
N ALA A 454 17.67 2.30 15.33
CA ALA A 454 18.07 2.88 14.05
C ALA A 454 18.17 4.41 14.10
N ILE A 455 17.28 5.08 14.85
CA ILE A 455 17.20 6.55 14.93
C ILE A 455 18.56 7.21 15.25
N PRO A 456 19.29 6.83 16.33
CA PRO A 456 20.60 7.43 16.63
C PRO A 456 21.62 7.34 15.51
N LYS A 457 21.62 6.21 14.77
CA LYS A 457 22.56 5.97 13.65
C LYS A 457 22.23 6.87 12.46
N LEU A 458 20.95 7.11 12.20
CA LEU A 458 20.48 7.99 11.11
C LEU A 458 20.78 9.46 11.41
N GLU A 459 20.65 9.87 12.68
CA GLU A 459 21.00 11.22 13.13
C GLU A 459 22.51 11.48 13.01
N ALA A 460 23.31 10.51 13.46
CA ALA A 460 24.78 10.63 13.50
C ALA A 460 25.47 10.41 12.15
N ALA A 461 24.76 9.90 11.14
CA ALA A 461 25.31 9.69 9.80
C ALA A 461 25.78 11.02 9.20
N ARG A 462 27.02 11.03 8.69
CA ARG A 462 27.72 12.21 8.15
C ARG A 462 27.73 12.28 6.62
N TYR A 463 27.44 11.17 5.95
CA TYR A 463 27.45 11.06 4.50
C TYR A 463 26.55 9.90 4.01
N ALA A 464 26.32 9.86 2.69
CA ALA A 464 25.37 8.95 2.04
C ALA A 464 25.58 7.46 2.42
N HIS A 465 26.83 7.00 2.48
CA HIS A 465 27.16 5.62 2.85
C HIS A 465 26.76 5.27 4.28
N GLU A 466 27.06 6.13 5.27
CA GLU A 466 26.67 5.88 6.67
C GLU A 466 25.14 5.86 6.84
N TYR A 467 24.43 6.75 6.13
CA TYR A 467 22.97 6.75 6.10
C TYR A 467 22.40 5.44 5.51
N ALA A 468 22.90 5.01 4.35
CA ALA A 468 22.49 3.76 3.73
C ALA A 468 22.84 2.54 4.59
N ALA A 469 23.98 2.55 5.30
CA ALA A 469 24.38 1.48 6.21
C ALA A 469 23.43 1.40 7.42
N ALA A 470 23.06 2.54 7.99
CA ALA A 470 22.08 2.61 9.08
C ALA A 470 20.71 2.06 8.65
N LEU A 471 20.23 2.43 7.45
CA LEU A 471 18.99 1.88 6.89
C LEU A 471 19.10 0.39 6.57
N THR A 472 20.21 -0.06 6.00
CA THR A 472 20.44 -1.48 5.65
C THR A 472 20.29 -2.38 6.88
N GLY A 473 20.82 -1.94 8.02
CA GLY A 473 20.64 -2.64 9.30
C GLY A 473 19.17 -2.82 9.68
N PHE A 474 18.36 -1.77 9.53
CA PHE A 474 16.92 -1.82 9.81
C PHE A 474 16.14 -2.63 8.76
N VAL A 475 16.53 -2.55 7.48
CA VAL A 475 15.93 -3.33 6.38
C VAL A 475 16.09 -4.84 6.59
N SER A 476 17.17 -5.29 7.22
CA SER A 476 17.40 -6.73 7.46
C SER A 476 16.32 -7.39 8.33
N VAL A 477 15.59 -6.60 9.12
CA VAL A 477 14.50 -7.03 10.01
C VAL A 477 13.26 -7.50 9.25
N PHE A 478 13.13 -7.19 7.95
CA PHE A 478 11.98 -7.67 7.16
C PHE A 478 11.89 -9.20 7.08
N ASP A 479 13.02 -9.90 7.21
CA ASP A 479 13.12 -11.36 7.07
C ASP A 479 12.41 -11.88 5.81
N ASP A 480 12.67 -11.24 4.66
CA ASP A 480 12.06 -11.57 3.38
C ASP A 480 13.06 -11.35 2.24
N ALA A 481 13.25 -12.37 1.39
CA ALA A 481 14.26 -12.39 0.36
C ALA A 481 13.97 -11.44 -0.81
N GLN A 482 12.73 -10.97 -0.96
CA GLN A 482 12.35 -9.97 -1.96
C GLN A 482 12.69 -8.55 -1.49
N VAL A 483 12.98 -8.37 -0.20
CA VAL A 483 13.24 -7.06 0.39
C VAL A 483 14.73 -6.74 0.36
N HIS A 484 15.09 -5.77 -0.48
CA HIS A 484 16.46 -5.27 -0.57
C HIS A 484 16.46 -3.77 -0.85
N LEU A 485 17.41 -3.08 -0.25
CA LEU A 485 17.63 -1.65 -0.47
C LEU A 485 18.43 -1.46 -1.78
N THR A 486 17.98 -0.55 -2.63
CA THR A 486 18.61 -0.23 -3.92
C THR A 486 18.90 1.26 -4.03
N GLY A 487 19.96 1.61 -4.75
CA GLY A 487 20.42 2.98 -4.97
C GLY A 487 21.93 3.10 -4.80
N ALA A 488 22.54 4.16 -5.32
CA ALA A 488 24.00 4.31 -5.36
C ALA A 488 24.66 4.24 -3.97
N SER A 489 24.03 4.83 -2.95
CA SER A 489 24.53 4.76 -1.57
C SER A 489 24.39 3.36 -0.96
N ALA A 490 23.32 2.60 -1.29
CA ALA A 490 23.20 1.20 -0.90
C ALA A 490 24.25 0.30 -1.57
N ASP A 491 24.54 0.54 -2.86
CA ASP A 491 25.63 -0.16 -3.57
C ASP A 491 26.99 0.09 -2.92
N SER A 492 27.22 1.30 -2.39
CA SER A 492 28.45 1.61 -1.65
C SER A 492 28.60 0.81 -0.34
N VAL A 493 27.49 0.43 0.31
CA VAL A 493 27.48 -0.37 1.56
C VAL A 493 27.81 -1.82 1.26
N ARG A 494 27.26 -2.36 0.16
CA ARG A 494 27.63 -3.67 -0.38
C ARG A 494 29.09 -3.71 -0.84
N GLY A 495 29.57 -2.61 -1.42
CA GLY A 495 30.86 -2.50 -2.09
C GLY A 495 30.68 -2.52 -3.60
N VAL A 496 31.41 -1.63 -4.28
CA VAL A 496 31.30 -1.42 -5.74
C VAL A 496 32.21 -2.36 -6.55
N ALA A 497 33.16 -3.02 -5.91
CA ALA A 497 34.14 -3.90 -6.53
C ALA A 497 34.01 -5.34 -6.04
N SER A 498 34.36 -6.32 -6.87
CA SER A 498 34.32 -7.75 -6.53
C SER A 498 35.68 -8.42 -6.72
N VAL A 499 35.96 -9.45 -5.93
CA VAL A 499 37.01 -10.42 -6.24
C VAL A 499 36.61 -11.23 -7.49
N PRO A 500 37.56 -11.85 -8.22
CA PRO A 500 37.31 -12.49 -9.50
C PRO A 500 36.69 -13.88 -9.35
N PHE A 501 35.90 -14.13 -8.31
CA PHE A 501 35.23 -15.41 -8.10
C PHE A 501 33.88 -15.26 -7.40
N ARG A 502 33.01 -16.24 -7.62
CA ARG A 502 31.70 -16.38 -6.96
C ARG A 502 31.73 -17.47 -5.92
N VAL A 503 30.96 -17.30 -4.85
CA VAL A 503 30.84 -18.26 -3.75
C VAL A 503 29.39 -18.72 -3.59
N ARG A 504 29.18 -20.00 -3.27
CA ARG A 504 27.89 -20.56 -2.83
C ARG A 504 28.04 -21.36 -1.54
N TRP A 505 26.98 -21.39 -0.75
CA TRP A 505 26.90 -22.22 0.44
C TRP A 505 26.39 -23.61 0.08
N VAL A 506 27.24 -24.63 0.21
CA VAL A 506 26.95 -26.01 -0.20
C VAL A 506 27.50 -26.97 0.85
N ASP A 507 26.64 -27.84 1.37
CA ASP A 507 26.98 -28.83 2.42
C ASP A 507 27.75 -28.22 3.60
N GLY A 508 27.29 -27.07 4.10
CA GLY A 508 27.90 -26.38 5.24
C GLY A 508 29.22 -25.66 4.94
N ARG A 509 29.58 -25.51 3.66
CA ARG A 509 30.85 -24.88 3.22
C ARG A 509 30.60 -23.78 2.21
N ALA A 510 31.43 -22.73 2.25
CA ALA A 510 31.46 -21.69 1.23
C ALA A 510 32.38 -22.12 0.08
N LEU A 511 31.81 -22.56 -1.04
CA LEU A 511 32.57 -23.07 -2.18
C LEU A 511 32.64 -22.04 -3.31
N ILE A 512 33.81 -21.89 -3.91
CA ILE A 512 33.99 -21.14 -5.15
C ILE A 512 33.30 -21.89 -6.28
N THR A 513 32.40 -21.23 -7.01
CA THR A 513 31.60 -21.87 -8.07
C THR A 513 31.89 -21.36 -9.46
N ASP A 514 32.45 -20.15 -9.56
CA ASP A 514 32.86 -19.54 -10.83
C ASP A 514 34.05 -18.62 -10.58
N VAL A 515 34.92 -18.47 -11.58
CA VAL A 515 36.17 -17.69 -11.50
C VAL A 515 36.40 -16.98 -12.83
N VAL A 516 36.66 -15.67 -12.78
CA VAL A 516 37.10 -14.89 -13.95
C VAL A 516 38.44 -15.45 -14.41
N ARG A 517 38.53 -15.84 -15.69
CA ARG A 517 39.75 -16.43 -16.25
C ARG A 517 40.68 -15.33 -16.76
N ASP A 518 41.64 -14.93 -15.93
CA ASP A 518 42.68 -13.96 -16.25
C ASP A 518 44.05 -14.39 -15.69
N ALA A 519 45.09 -13.58 -15.92
CA ALA A 519 46.44 -13.89 -15.44
C ALA A 519 46.55 -13.89 -13.91
N ASP A 520 45.76 -13.05 -13.22
CA ASP A 520 45.78 -12.93 -11.76
C ASP A 520 45.20 -14.21 -11.12
N THR A 521 44.05 -14.69 -11.62
CA THR A 521 43.41 -15.91 -11.09
C THR A 521 44.20 -17.17 -11.39
N GLN A 522 44.86 -17.24 -12.54
CA GLN A 522 45.79 -18.34 -12.87
C GLN A 522 46.98 -18.35 -11.91
N THR A 523 47.60 -17.19 -11.66
CA THR A 523 48.75 -17.06 -10.75
C THR A 523 48.39 -17.45 -9.32
N LEU A 524 47.17 -17.10 -8.87
CA LEU A 524 46.67 -17.43 -7.53
C LEU A 524 46.16 -18.89 -7.42
N GLY A 525 46.10 -19.63 -8.53
CA GLY A 525 45.56 -20.98 -8.59
C GLY A 525 44.10 -21.05 -8.15
N LEU A 526 43.31 -20.03 -8.50
CA LEU A 526 41.88 -19.96 -8.18
C LEU A 526 41.08 -20.83 -9.15
N GLU A 527 40.32 -21.76 -8.60
CA GLU A 527 39.50 -22.70 -9.36
C GLU A 527 38.15 -22.92 -8.67
N PRO A 528 37.09 -23.24 -9.44
CA PRO A 528 35.87 -23.79 -8.86
C PRO A 528 36.15 -25.00 -7.97
N GLY A 529 35.36 -25.16 -6.92
CA GLY A 529 35.45 -26.23 -5.92
C GLY A 529 36.40 -25.98 -4.74
N LEU A 530 37.17 -24.87 -4.74
CA LEU A 530 37.90 -24.43 -3.55
C LEU A 530 36.92 -23.96 -2.46
N GLU A 531 37.21 -24.26 -1.20
CA GLU A 531 36.46 -23.77 -0.04
C GLU A 531 37.05 -22.45 0.46
N VAL A 532 36.23 -21.42 0.68
CA VAL A 532 36.62 -20.19 1.37
C VAL A 532 36.43 -20.39 2.86
N THR A 533 37.49 -20.23 3.66
CA THR A 533 37.47 -20.42 5.12
C THR A 533 37.73 -19.13 5.91
N ALA A 534 38.16 -18.06 5.22
CA ALA A 534 38.25 -16.70 5.75
C ALA A 534 38.06 -15.67 4.61
N ALA A 535 37.46 -14.53 4.93
CA ALA A 535 37.19 -13.43 4.02
C ALA A 535 37.52 -12.08 4.70
N ASP A 536 38.16 -11.17 3.97
CA ASP A 536 38.66 -9.88 4.47
C ASP A 536 39.48 -10.00 5.78
N GLY A 537 40.24 -11.08 5.92
CA GLY A 537 41.05 -11.37 7.12
C GLY A 537 40.29 -11.97 8.30
N PHE A 538 38.96 -12.12 8.23
CA PHE A 538 38.15 -12.73 9.29
C PHE A 538 37.86 -14.21 8.99
N PRO A 539 37.94 -15.12 9.99
CA PRO A 539 37.39 -16.47 9.85
C PRO A 539 35.94 -16.40 9.38
N LEU A 540 35.56 -17.29 8.46
CA LEU A 540 34.24 -17.21 7.82
C LEU A 540 33.06 -17.14 8.81
N PRO A 541 33.02 -17.89 9.92
CA PRO A 541 31.94 -17.75 10.91
C PRO A 541 31.85 -16.34 11.53
N ALA A 542 32.98 -15.68 11.77
CA ALA A 542 33.02 -14.31 12.28
C ALA A 542 32.57 -13.32 11.20
N TRP A 543 32.98 -13.53 9.94
CA TRP A 543 32.50 -12.73 8.81
C TRP A 543 30.99 -12.83 8.67
N ILE A 544 30.41 -14.03 8.73
CA ILE A 544 28.96 -14.27 8.67
C ILE A 544 28.24 -13.54 9.81
N LEU A 545 28.75 -13.65 11.05
CA LEU A 545 28.15 -13.00 12.22
C LEU A 545 28.10 -11.48 12.08
N GLU A 546 29.17 -10.87 11.56
CA GLU A 546 29.27 -9.42 11.35
C GLU A 546 28.34 -8.93 10.23
N HIS A 547 28.10 -9.76 9.20
CA HIS A 547 27.38 -9.35 7.99
C HIS A 547 25.91 -9.80 7.96
N ARG A 548 25.48 -10.68 8.87
CA ARG A 548 24.11 -11.25 8.89
C ARG A 548 22.99 -10.21 8.93
N GLY A 549 23.26 -9.05 9.55
CA GLY A 549 22.33 -7.92 9.67
C GLY A 549 22.32 -6.98 8.47
N ARG A 550 22.97 -7.36 7.36
CA ARG A 550 22.96 -6.58 6.11
C ARG A 550 21.98 -7.10 5.06
N VAL A 551 21.34 -8.24 5.34
CA VAL A 551 20.48 -8.94 4.37
C VAL A 551 19.16 -9.34 5.03
N ALA A 552 18.05 -9.19 4.29
CA ALA A 552 16.74 -9.65 4.70
C ALA A 552 16.47 -11.01 4.06
N ALA A 553 16.19 -12.02 4.89
CA ALA A 553 15.98 -13.37 4.42
C ALA A 553 14.96 -14.11 5.30
N PRO A 554 14.07 -14.92 4.70
CA PRO A 554 12.96 -15.54 5.41
C PRO A 554 13.35 -16.80 6.18
N ASN A 555 14.57 -17.29 5.99
CA ASN A 555 15.13 -18.47 6.63
C ASN A 555 16.66 -18.49 6.48
N ASP A 556 17.31 -19.43 7.15
CA ASP A 556 18.77 -19.52 7.22
C ASP A 556 19.44 -19.82 5.86
N TRP A 557 18.84 -20.68 5.02
CA TRP A 557 19.47 -21.05 3.75
C TRP A 557 19.39 -19.91 2.72
N SER A 558 18.29 -19.16 2.67
CA SER A 558 18.22 -17.92 1.89
C SER A 558 19.16 -16.85 2.43
N ARG A 559 19.32 -16.76 3.76
CA ARG A 559 20.30 -15.83 4.37
C ARG A 559 21.72 -16.18 3.95
N MET A 560 22.10 -17.46 4.02
CA MET A 560 23.41 -17.93 3.55
C MET A 560 23.59 -17.69 2.06
N HIS A 561 22.58 -17.96 1.24
CA HIS A 561 22.63 -17.65 -0.19
C HIS A 561 22.97 -16.18 -0.46
N GLN A 562 22.22 -15.27 0.15
CA GLN A 562 22.44 -13.83 -0.02
C GLN A 562 23.80 -13.38 0.53
N LEU A 563 24.21 -13.85 1.71
CA LEU A 563 25.53 -13.53 2.26
C LEU A 563 26.67 -14.00 1.35
N MET A 564 26.56 -15.19 0.75
CA MET A 564 27.57 -15.68 -0.20
C MET A 564 27.61 -14.86 -1.51
N GLN A 565 26.50 -14.22 -1.90
CA GLN A 565 26.52 -13.23 -2.99
C GLN A 565 27.23 -11.93 -2.59
N GLN A 566 27.17 -11.53 -1.31
CA GLN A 566 27.83 -10.31 -0.81
C GLN A 566 29.32 -10.53 -0.53
N LEU A 567 29.73 -11.74 -0.14
CA LEU A 567 31.10 -12.06 0.28
C LEU A 567 32.20 -11.65 -0.70
N PRO A 568 32.02 -11.77 -2.04
CA PRO A 568 33.01 -11.29 -3.00
C PRO A 568 33.20 -9.76 -3.05
N TYR A 569 32.17 -9.01 -2.63
CA TYR A 569 32.10 -7.56 -2.81
C TYR A 569 32.83 -6.80 -1.70
N GLY A 570 33.20 -5.55 -2.00
CA GLY A 570 33.83 -4.63 -1.06
C GLY A 570 34.41 -3.40 -1.75
N PRO A 571 35.24 -2.60 -1.05
CA PRO A 571 35.94 -1.47 -1.66
C PRO A 571 36.99 -1.94 -2.69
N PRO A 572 37.28 -1.18 -3.74
CA PRO A 572 38.32 -1.53 -4.71
C PRO A 572 39.70 -1.59 -4.05
N GLY A 573 40.56 -2.50 -4.53
CA GLY A 573 41.90 -2.69 -3.99
C GLY A 573 42.28 -4.17 -3.93
N ARG A 574 42.75 -4.61 -2.77
CA ARG A 574 43.11 -6.02 -2.51
C ARG A 574 42.40 -6.51 -1.25
N ALA A 575 42.06 -7.79 -1.23
CA ALA A 575 41.30 -8.40 -0.16
C ALA A 575 41.92 -9.75 0.23
N LEU A 576 42.01 -10.00 1.54
CA LEU A 576 42.66 -11.16 2.09
C LEU A 576 41.66 -12.31 2.28
N PHE A 577 41.89 -13.42 1.59
CA PHE A 577 41.09 -14.62 1.70
C PHE A 577 41.94 -15.80 2.17
N ARG A 578 41.30 -16.78 2.79
CA ARG A 578 41.90 -18.09 3.03
C ARG A 578 41.05 -19.14 2.32
N VAL A 579 41.72 -19.96 1.53
CA VAL A 579 41.09 -21.00 0.71
C VAL A 579 41.66 -22.36 1.03
N ARG A 580 40.81 -23.38 0.96
CA ARG A 580 41.14 -24.78 1.20
C ARG A 580 40.81 -25.62 -0.03
N ASP A 581 41.75 -26.47 -0.44
CA ASP A 581 41.52 -27.41 -1.53
C ASP A 581 40.86 -28.71 -1.04
N MET A 582 40.47 -29.58 -1.97
CA MET A 582 39.80 -30.85 -1.66
C MET A 582 40.66 -31.84 -0.86
N SER A 583 41.98 -31.63 -0.80
CA SER A 583 42.89 -32.44 0.02
C SER A 583 42.98 -31.93 1.47
N GLY A 584 42.28 -30.85 1.79
CA GLY A 584 42.29 -30.20 3.10
C GLY A 584 43.42 -29.19 3.27
N ARG A 585 44.25 -28.97 2.24
CA ARG A 585 45.36 -28.02 2.33
C ARG A 585 44.83 -26.60 2.20
N GLU A 586 45.15 -25.79 3.19
CA GLU A 586 44.69 -24.42 3.33
C GLU A 586 45.82 -23.44 2.99
N ARG A 587 45.49 -22.33 2.33
CA ARG A 587 46.43 -21.26 2.03
C ARG A 587 45.75 -19.89 2.07
N GLN A 588 46.52 -18.89 2.46
CA GLN A 588 46.11 -17.50 2.38
C GLN A 588 46.42 -16.95 0.99
N ILE A 589 45.49 -16.20 0.43
CA ILE A 589 45.61 -15.55 -0.87
C ILE A 589 45.24 -14.08 -0.71
N ASP A 590 46.01 -13.23 -1.37
CA ASP A 590 45.73 -11.81 -1.47
C ASP A 590 45.17 -11.55 -2.87
N VAL A 591 43.90 -11.15 -2.97
CA VAL A 591 43.12 -11.21 -4.20
C VAL A 591 42.75 -9.79 -4.66
N PRO A 592 42.96 -9.44 -5.95
CA PRO A 592 42.53 -8.14 -6.47
C PRO A 592 41.00 -8.04 -6.48
N ARG A 593 40.48 -6.96 -5.91
CA ARG A 593 39.06 -6.60 -5.91
C ARG A 593 38.86 -5.40 -6.85
N ARG A 594 38.14 -5.60 -7.96
CA ARG A 594 37.98 -4.61 -9.04
C ARG A 594 36.52 -4.46 -9.44
N GLU A 595 36.11 -3.26 -9.83
CA GLU A 595 34.79 -3.02 -10.40
C GLU A 595 34.61 -3.79 -11.72
N SER A 596 35.67 -3.92 -12.51
CA SER A 596 35.66 -4.66 -13.77
C SER A 596 35.38 -6.15 -13.61
N HIS A 597 35.54 -6.75 -12.42
CA HIS A 597 35.18 -8.15 -12.19
C HIS A 597 33.67 -8.38 -12.04
N VAL A 598 32.92 -7.35 -11.61
CA VAL A 598 31.47 -7.45 -11.34
C VAL A 598 30.69 -7.94 -12.57
N PRO A 599 30.84 -7.34 -13.77
CA PRO A 599 30.10 -7.80 -14.95
C PRO A 599 30.65 -9.08 -15.59
N LEU A 600 31.84 -9.56 -15.18
CA LEU A 600 32.50 -10.72 -15.80
C LEU A 600 32.02 -12.06 -15.25
N LEU A 601 31.39 -12.07 -14.07
CA LEU A 601 30.82 -13.28 -13.49
C LEU A 601 29.37 -13.45 -13.97
N ALA A 602 29.05 -14.59 -14.57
CA ALA A 602 27.75 -14.81 -15.21
C ALA A 602 26.58 -14.71 -14.21
N THR A 603 25.56 -13.88 -14.48
CA THR A 603 24.39 -13.74 -13.60
C THR A 603 23.67 -15.08 -13.37
N ILE A 604 23.59 -15.91 -14.42
CA ILE A 604 23.06 -17.26 -14.34
C ILE A 604 24.15 -18.21 -13.86
N GLU A 605 23.98 -18.73 -12.66
CA GLU A 605 24.90 -19.64 -11.99
C GLU A 605 24.75 -21.10 -12.44
N ARG A 606 24.92 -21.29 -13.75
CA ARG A 606 24.98 -22.58 -14.45
C ARG A 606 25.89 -22.40 -15.67
N PRO A 607 26.60 -23.44 -16.11
CA PRO A 607 27.36 -23.40 -17.35
C PRO A 607 26.51 -22.85 -18.51
N TRP A 608 27.13 -22.06 -19.39
CA TRP A 608 26.43 -21.57 -20.57
C TRP A 608 26.04 -22.76 -21.47
N GLN A 609 24.75 -22.81 -21.81
CA GLN A 609 24.16 -23.83 -22.66
C GLN A 609 22.89 -23.27 -23.31
N ALA A 610 22.37 -23.99 -24.32
CA ALA A 610 21.08 -23.69 -24.90
C ALA A 610 19.95 -23.72 -23.85
N SER A 611 18.94 -22.88 -24.02
CA SER A 611 17.73 -22.81 -23.19
C SER A 611 16.98 -24.13 -23.12
N SER A 612 17.08 -24.97 -24.16
CA SER A 612 16.64 -26.35 -24.11
C SER A 612 17.64 -27.31 -24.78
N ARG A 613 17.67 -28.55 -24.31
CA ARG A 613 18.46 -29.63 -24.91
C ARG A 613 17.78 -30.98 -24.77
N ALA A 614 17.84 -31.79 -25.82
CA ALA A 614 17.41 -33.18 -25.75
C ALA A 614 18.40 -34.00 -24.91
N LEU A 615 17.86 -34.83 -24.04
CA LEU A 615 18.57 -35.85 -23.28
C LEU A 615 18.24 -37.24 -23.83
N SER A 616 18.88 -38.28 -23.30
CA SER A 616 18.59 -39.66 -23.69
C SER A 616 17.14 -40.04 -23.37
N SER A 617 16.66 -41.09 -24.04
CA SER A 617 15.34 -41.69 -23.80
C SER A 617 14.14 -40.75 -24.02
N GLY A 618 14.30 -39.73 -24.87
CA GLY A 618 13.24 -38.79 -25.23
C GLY A 618 12.88 -37.79 -24.11
N ILE A 619 13.80 -37.55 -23.17
CA ILE A 619 13.68 -36.52 -22.13
C ILE A 619 14.23 -35.21 -22.70
N VAL A 620 13.64 -34.07 -22.33
CA VAL A 620 14.16 -32.73 -22.68
C VAL A 620 14.42 -31.94 -21.41
N TYR A 621 15.57 -31.28 -21.35
CA TYR A 621 15.90 -30.28 -20.33
C TYR A 621 15.58 -28.88 -20.86
N ILE A 622 14.98 -28.03 -20.02
CA ILE A 622 14.59 -26.65 -20.34
C ILE A 622 15.01 -25.74 -19.18
N ASP A 623 15.95 -24.82 -19.41
CA ASP A 623 16.36 -23.78 -18.45
C ASP A 623 15.41 -22.59 -18.54
N VAL A 624 14.49 -22.52 -17.59
CA VAL A 624 13.43 -21.50 -17.60
C VAL A 624 14.01 -20.09 -17.46
N ASN A 625 15.15 -19.94 -16.78
CA ASN A 625 15.82 -18.65 -16.58
C ASN A 625 16.48 -18.12 -17.86
N ARG A 626 16.69 -18.98 -18.88
CA ARG A 626 17.27 -18.60 -20.19
C ARG A 626 16.21 -18.32 -21.25
N LEU A 627 14.94 -18.61 -20.96
CA LEU A 627 13.84 -18.33 -21.88
C LEU A 627 13.48 -16.85 -21.86
N THR A 628 13.12 -16.32 -23.03
CA THR A 628 12.54 -15.00 -23.19
C THR A 628 11.09 -15.11 -23.65
N GLU A 629 10.37 -13.99 -23.67
CA GLU A 629 9.00 -13.96 -24.20
C GLU A 629 8.92 -14.37 -25.67
N GLN A 630 9.99 -14.14 -26.43
CA GLN A 630 10.08 -14.53 -27.84
C GLN A 630 10.44 -16.01 -28.02
N THR A 631 11.29 -16.58 -27.16
CA THR A 631 11.79 -17.96 -27.33
C THR A 631 10.94 -19.02 -26.64
N VAL A 632 10.21 -18.68 -25.57
CA VAL A 632 9.43 -19.65 -24.78
C VAL A 632 8.41 -20.42 -25.62
N GLY A 633 7.66 -19.76 -26.50
CA GLY A 633 6.65 -20.42 -27.35
C GLY A 633 7.28 -21.43 -28.32
N PRO A 634 8.20 -21.00 -29.20
CA PRO A 634 8.90 -21.87 -30.14
C PRO A 634 9.58 -23.08 -29.47
N GLU A 635 10.28 -22.88 -28.35
CA GLU A 635 10.99 -23.98 -27.69
C GLU A 635 10.03 -25.00 -27.05
N LEU A 636 8.96 -24.55 -26.39
CA LEU A 636 7.96 -25.47 -25.85
C LEU A 636 7.25 -26.25 -26.97
N ALA A 637 6.98 -25.61 -28.11
CA ALA A 637 6.38 -26.26 -29.28
C ALA A 637 7.30 -27.30 -29.92
N GLN A 638 8.61 -27.01 -30.00
CA GLN A 638 9.62 -27.95 -30.50
C GLN A 638 9.65 -29.25 -29.69
N HIS A 639 9.48 -29.15 -28.37
CA HIS A 639 9.61 -30.28 -27.45
C HIS A 639 8.28 -30.92 -27.03
N ARG A 640 7.17 -30.55 -27.70
CA ARG A 640 5.82 -31.04 -27.37
C ARG A 640 5.64 -32.56 -27.39
N ASN A 641 6.49 -33.26 -28.15
CA ASN A 641 6.44 -34.71 -28.32
C ASN A 641 7.42 -35.47 -27.40
N ALA A 642 8.15 -34.76 -26.53
CA ALA A 642 9.08 -35.39 -25.59
C ALA A 642 8.34 -36.27 -24.58
N ARG A 643 8.96 -37.38 -24.15
CA ARG A 643 8.40 -38.28 -23.12
C ARG A 643 8.35 -37.61 -21.74
N ALA A 644 9.31 -36.75 -21.44
CA ALA A 644 9.35 -35.95 -20.22
C ALA A 644 10.05 -34.62 -20.44
N TRP A 645 9.65 -33.59 -19.68
CA TRP A 645 10.37 -32.33 -19.53
C TRP A 645 11.00 -32.25 -18.14
N ILE A 646 12.26 -31.81 -18.08
CA ILE A 646 12.94 -31.31 -16.89
C ILE A 646 12.97 -29.80 -17.02
N LEU A 647 12.13 -29.12 -16.23
CA LEU A 647 12.08 -27.67 -16.12
C LEU A 647 13.06 -27.22 -15.03
N ASP A 648 14.13 -26.53 -15.38
CA ASP A 648 15.05 -25.98 -14.39
C ASP A 648 14.53 -24.62 -13.90
N LEU A 649 14.02 -24.61 -12.66
CA LEU A 649 13.50 -23.43 -11.98
C LEU A 649 14.51 -22.83 -10.99
N ARG A 650 15.76 -23.29 -11.00
CA ARG A 650 16.82 -22.74 -10.13
C ARG A 650 17.13 -21.31 -10.59
N GLY A 651 17.06 -20.33 -9.68
CA GLY A 651 17.25 -18.91 -9.97
C GLY A 651 15.94 -18.11 -9.95
N ALA A 652 15.93 -16.96 -10.62
CA ALA A 652 14.82 -16.02 -10.58
C ALA A 652 14.42 -15.54 -11.98
N LEU A 653 13.15 -15.17 -12.14
CA LEU A 653 12.64 -14.46 -13.31
C LEU A 653 12.16 -13.07 -12.89
N PRO A 654 12.27 -12.04 -13.75
CA PRO A 654 11.61 -10.75 -13.51
C PRO A 654 10.11 -10.95 -13.27
N ASP A 655 9.54 -10.20 -12.33
CA ASP A 655 8.09 -10.29 -12.01
C ASP A 655 7.19 -9.96 -13.20
N THR A 656 7.68 -9.17 -14.17
CA THR A 656 6.96 -8.81 -15.40
C THR A 656 7.05 -9.86 -16.51
N SER A 657 7.78 -10.96 -16.31
CA SER A 657 8.06 -11.93 -17.38
C SER A 657 6.83 -12.75 -17.78
N ALA A 658 6.47 -12.73 -19.06
CA ALA A 658 5.40 -13.59 -19.59
C ALA A 658 5.77 -15.09 -19.67
N VAL A 659 7.04 -15.46 -19.46
CA VAL A 659 7.52 -16.85 -19.53
C VAL A 659 6.74 -17.77 -18.58
N PHE A 660 6.45 -17.28 -17.37
CA PHE A 660 5.62 -17.97 -16.37
C PHE A 660 4.28 -18.44 -16.96
N ALA A 661 3.54 -17.51 -17.56
CA ALA A 661 2.20 -17.78 -18.10
C ALA A 661 2.26 -18.72 -19.30
N ARG A 662 3.29 -18.57 -20.15
CA ARG A 662 3.49 -19.41 -21.34
C ARG A 662 3.79 -20.87 -20.99
N ILE A 663 4.63 -21.11 -19.97
CA ILE A 663 4.90 -22.47 -19.48
C ILE A 663 3.63 -23.12 -18.95
N LEU A 664 2.87 -22.41 -18.10
CA LEU A 664 1.61 -22.94 -17.56
C LEU A 664 0.58 -23.23 -18.66
N SER A 665 0.51 -22.40 -19.70
CA SER A 665 -0.39 -22.63 -20.84
C SER A 665 0.04 -23.80 -21.74
N ALA A 666 1.30 -24.21 -21.69
CA ALA A 666 1.82 -25.28 -22.55
C ALA A 666 1.63 -26.68 -21.95
N VAL A 667 1.44 -26.79 -20.63
CA VAL A 667 1.34 -28.09 -19.94
C VAL A 667 -0.12 -28.51 -19.73
N ARG A 668 -0.37 -29.82 -19.76
CA ARG A 668 -1.68 -30.38 -19.43
C ARG A 668 -1.95 -30.19 -17.94
N ALA A 669 -2.86 -29.28 -17.64
CA ALA A 669 -3.33 -28.98 -16.29
C ALA A 669 -4.60 -29.76 -15.92
N ARG A 670 -4.93 -29.78 -14.64
CA ARG A 670 -6.27 -30.12 -14.14
C ARG A 670 -7.28 -29.08 -14.69
N PRO A 671 -8.51 -29.48 -15.10
CA PRO A 671 -9.48 -28.56 -15.71
C PRO A 671 -9.84 -27.34 -14.84
N VAL A 672 -9.86 -27.54 -13.51
CA VAL A 672 -10.03 -26.49 -12.51
C VAL A 672 -9.10 -26.81 -11.34
N ALA A 673 -8.28 -25.84 -10.93
CA ALA A 673 -7.43 -25.97 -9.74
C ALA A 673 -7.23 -24.62 -9.06
N VAL A 674 -7.16 -24.63 -7.73
CA VAL A 674 -6.73 -23.46 -6.94
C VAL A 674 -5.21 -23.43 -6.98
N THR A 675 -4.61 -22.48 -7.69
CA THR A 675 -3.15 -22.37 -7.84
C THR A 675 -2.49 -21.77 -6.60
N ALA A 676 -3.18 -20.85 -5.93
CA ALA A 676 -2.74 -20.23 -4.69
C ALA A 676 -3.96 -19.65 -3.96
N ARG A 677 -3.83 -19.40 -2.67
CA ARG A 677 -4.74 -18.51 -1.94
C ARG A 677 -3.98 -17.25 -1.57
N GLU A 678 -4.56 -16.12 -1.88
CA GLU A 678 -3.98 -14.80 -1.65
C GLU A 678 -4.70 -14.14 -0.48
N LEU A 679 -3.96 -13.79 0.56
CA LEU A 679 -4.48 -13.09 1.73
C LEU A 679 -4.15 -11.60 1.63
N HIS A 680 -5.20 -10.80 1.60
CA HIS A 680 -5.16 -9.35 1.60
C HIS A 680 -5.45 -8.87 3.02
N ARG A 681 -4.65 -7.93 3.52
CA ARG A 681 -4.82 -7.33 4.84
C ARG A 681 -5.17 -5.86 4.70
N TYR A 682 -6.15 -5.41 5.48
CA TYR A 682 -6.64 -4.05 5.47
C TYR A 682 -6.74 -3.48 6.89
N GLN A 683 -6.54 -2.17 7.01
CA GLN A 683 -6.73 -1.41 8.25
C GLN A 683 -7.66 -0.23 7.99
N SER A 684 -8.87 -0.27 8.55
CA SER A 684 -9.87 0.81 8.45
C SER A 684 -9.92 1.72 9.68
N ALA A 685 -9.29 1.30 10.77
CA ALA A 685 -9.17 2.06 12.01
C ALA A 685 -7.71 2.06 12.49
N PRO A 686 -7.21 3.17 13.04
CA PRO A 686 -5.91 3.22 13.69
C PRO A 686 -5.78 2.17 14.80
N CYS A 687 -4.63 1.54 14.85
CA CYS A 687 -4.24 0.69 15.97
C CYS A 687 -3.33 1.50 16.90
N LEU A 688 -3.83 1.85 18.10
CA LEU A 688 -3.17 2.77 19.04
C LEU A 688 -2.25 2.09 20.05
N VAL A 689 -2.02 0.77 19.92
CA VAL A 689 -1.15 0.04 20.83
C VAL A 689 0.32 0.31 20.51
N ALA A 690 1.16 0.23 21.55
CA ALA A 690 2.56 0.61 21.46
C ALA A 690 3.31 -0.29 20.48
N SER A 691 3.24 -1.62 20.66
CA SER A 691 4.00 -2.56 19.84
C SER A 691 3.19 -3.22 18.73
N LEU A 692 3.83 -3.56 17.61
CA LEU A 692 3.21 -4.39 16.58
C LEU A 692 2.79 -5.77 17.13
N ARG A 693 3.57 -6.34 18.06
CA ARG A 693 3.26 -7.64 18.67
C ARG A 693 1.95 -7.62 19.46
N GLU A 694 1.67 -6.53 20.17
CA GLU A 694 0.36 -6.33 20.82
C GLU A 694 -0.73 -6.05 19.79
N ALA A 695 -0.41 -5.30 18.73
CA ALA A 695 -1.35 -4.97 17.66
C ALA A 695 -1.93 -6.21 16.98
N THR A 696 -1.12 -7.25 16.76
CA THR A 696 -1.60 -8.51 16.15
C THR A 696 -2.60 -9.25 17.04
N GLN A 697 -2.64 -8.97 18.35
CA GLN A 697 -3.55 -9.59 19.31
C GLN A 697 -4.77 -8.71 19.63
N GLN A 698 -4.58 -7.39 19.69
CA GLN A 698 -5.58 -6.45 20.22
C GLN A 698 -6.31 -5.67 19.14
N CYS A 699 -5.73 -5.52 17.94
CA CYS A 699 -6.32 -4.77 16.85
C CYS A 699 -6.91 -5.71 15.80
N ALA A 700 -8.13 -5.41 15.36
CA ALA A 700 -8.76 -6.15 14.28
C ALA A 700 -7.96 -5.97 12.98
N ASP A 701 -7.59 -7.09 12.37
CA ASP A 701 -7.00 -7.14 11.03
C ASP A 701 -8.08 -7.58 10.05
N GLU A 702 -8.53 -6.68 9.18
CA GLU A 702 -9.48 -7.06 8.14
C GLU A 702 -8.76 -7.93 7.12
N ARG A 703 -9.18 -9.19 7.01
CA ARG A 703 -8.55 -10.18 6.14
C ARG A 703 -9.52 -10.62 5.06
N GLU A 704 -9.08 -10.50 3.81
CA GLU A 704 -9.81 -11.03 2.66
C GLU A 704 -8.95 -12.10 1.99
N MET A 705 -9.47 -13.32 1.89
CA MET A 705 -8.78 -14.41 1.20
C MET A 705 -9.42 -14.64 -0.16
N ARG A 706 -8.60 -14.60 -1.21
CA ARG A 706 -9.02 -14.84 -2.60
C ARG A 706 -8.33 -16.08 -3.14
N ALA A 707 -9.11 -17.01 -3.68
CA ALA A 707 -8.55 -18.16 -4.38
C ALA A 707 -8.15 -17.76 -5.79
N ARG A 708 -6.89 -18.00 -6.16
CA ARG A 708 -6.46 -17.95 -7.56
C ARG A 708 -6.83 -19.27 -8.20
N VAL A 709 -7.66 -19.23 -9.23
CA VAL A 709 -8.18 -20.43 -9.88
C VAL A 709 -7.72 -20.44 -11.33
N SER A 710 -7.03 -21.52 -11.72
CA SER A 710 -6.81 -21.83 -13.13
C SER A 710 -8.02 -22.56 -13.69
N ARG A 711 -8.52 -22.12 -14.84
CA ARG A 711 -9.61 -22.75 -15.60
C ARG A 711 -9.20 -22.77 -17.07
N GLY A 712 -9.23 -23.92 -17.72
CA GLY A 712 -8.87 -24.01 -19.13
C GLY A 712 -9.20 -25.35 -19.76
N ASP A 713 -9.47 -25.30 -21.07
CA ASP A 713 -9.42 -26.47 -21.93
C ASP A 713 -7.94 -26.82 -22.18
N THR A 714 -7.53 -28.02 -21.79
CA THR A 714 -6.14 -28.49 -21.94
C THR A 714 -5.93 -29.32 -23.20
N THR A 715 -6.88 -29.25 -24.15
CA THR A 715 -6.80 -29.98 -25.41
C THR A 715 -5.59 -29.49 -26.21
N GLY A 716 -4.68 -30.41 -26.55
CA GLY A 716 -3.45 -30.10 -27.30
C GLY A 716 -2.24 -29.66 -26.46
N HIS A 717 -2.34 -29.65 -25.13
CA HIS A 717 -1.24 -29.31 -24.23
C HIS A 717 -0.26 -30.49 -24.02
N TYR A 718 0.95 -30.20 -23.57
CA TYR A 718 1.98 -31.20 -23.25
C TYR A 718 1.51 -32.18 -22.17
N ALA A 719 1.41 -33.46 -22.51
CA ALA A 719 0.90 -34.52 -21.64
C ALA A 719 1.99 -35.49 -21.15
N GLY A 720 3.26 -35.23 -21.46
CA GLY A 720 4.38 -36.01 -20.95
C GLY A 720 4.67 -35.73 -19.46
N ARG A 721 5.63 -36.45 -18.89
CA ARG A 721 5.97 -36.28 -17.47
C ARG A 721 6.69 -34.96 -17.22
N LEU A 722 6.43 -34.34 -16.08
CA LEU A 722 7.08 -33.10 -15.65
C LEU A 722 7.95 -33.34 -14.43
N VAL A 723 9.21 -32.90 -14.52
CA VAL A 723 10.11 -32.73 -13.38
C VAL A 723 10.53 -31.27 -13.32
N ALA A 724 10.59 -30.69 -12.12
CA ALA A 724 11.09 -29.35 -11.91
C ALA A 724 12.29 -29.36 -10.94
N LEU A 725 13.37 -28.67 -11.33
CA LEU A 725 14.57 -28.53 -10.51
C LEU A 725 14.47 -27.29 -9.63
N LEU A 726 14.75 -27.45 -8.33
CA LEU A 726 14.63 -26.40 -7.33
C LEU A 726 15.92 -26.27 -6.51
N ASP A 727 16.23 -25.06 -6.06
CA ASP A 727 17.21 -24.81 -5.00
C ASP A 727 16.94 -23.49 -4.26
N GLU A 728 17.84 -23.09 -3.37
CA GLU A 728 17.70 -21.89 -2.54
C GLU A 728 17.56 -20.58 -3.34
N ARG A 729 17.87 -20.62 -4.63
CA ARG A 729 17.80 -19.48 -5.56
C ARG A 729 16.43 -19.37 -6.21
N THR A 730 15.67 -20.47 -6.25
CA THR A 730 14.27 -20.48 -6.70
C THR A 730 13.46 -19.59 -5.77
N SER A 731 13.12 -18.39 -6.24
CA SER A 731 12.46 -17.33 -5.47
C SER A 731 11.46 -16.54 -6.35
N GLY A 732 10.56 -15.78 -5.74
CA GLY A 732 9.65 -14.86 -6.42
C GLY A 732 8.83 -15.57 -7.52
N THR A 733 8.91 -15.04 -8.75
CA THR A 733 8.24 -15.59 -9.94
C THR A 733 8.48 -17.09 -10.16
N MET A 734 9.70 -17.59 -9.91
CA MET A 734 10.00 -19.01 -10.09
C MET A 734 9.31 -19.88 -9.03
N GLU A 735 9.17 -19.39 -7.79
CA GLU A 735 8.37 -20.10 -6.77
C GLU A 735 6.88 -20.06 -7.09
N ARG A 736 6.37 -18.95 -7.64
CA ARG A 736 4.97 -18.90 -8.12
C ARG A 736 4.73 -19.89 -9.25
N LEU A 737 5.71 -20.08 -10.15
CA LEU A 737 5.64 -21.11 -11.21
C LEU A 737 5.56 -22.50 -10.60
N ALA A 738 6.45 -22.81 -9.67
CA ALA A 738 6.49 -24.10 -9.01
C ALA A 738 5.18 -24.36 -8.21
N MET A 739 4.66 -23.37 -7.49
CA MET A 739 3.36 -23.43 -6.80
C MET A 739 2.21 -23.73 -7.76
N ALA A 740 2.15 -23.04 -8.89
CA ALA A 740 1.12 -23.27 -9.89
C ALA A 740 1.23 -24.65 -10.53
N LEU A 741 2.44 -25.13 -10.83
CA LEU A 741 2.69 -26.48 -11.35
C LEU A 741 2.28 -27.57 -10.34
N GLU A 742 2.62 -27.41 -9.06
CA GLU A 742 2.20 -28.32 -7.97
C GLU A 742 0.67 -28.43 -7.89
N ALA A 743 -0.02 -27.29 -7.96
CA ALA A 743 -1.46 -27.24 -7.87
C ALA A 743 -2.19 -27.77 -9.11
N THR A 744 -1.60 -27.64 -10.31
CA THR A 744 -2.28 -27.89 -11.58
C THR A 744 -1.84 -29.18 -12.29
N THR A 745 -0.71 -29.77 -11.91
CA THR A 745 -0.11 -30.92 -12.62
C THR A 745 0.35 -32.00 -11.65
N ASP A 746 0.91 -33.10 -12.17
CA ASP A 746 1.57 -34.14 -11.38
C ASP A 746 3.11 -33.99 -11.44
N VAL A 747 3.60 -32.74 -11.41
CA VAL A 747 5.04 -32.42 -11.41
C VAL A 747 5.75 -33.06 -10.23
N THR A 748 6.99 -33.53 -10.44
CA THR A 748 7.88 -33.95 -9.36
C THR A 748 9.02 -32.95 -9.18
N PHE A 749 9.24 -32.51 -7.95
CA PHE A 749 10.33 -31.61 -7.61
C PHE A 749 11.60 -32.36 -7.20
N VAL A 750 12.73 -31.96 -7.76
CA VAL A 750 14.06 -32.53 -7.50
C VAL A 750 15.03 -31.40 -7.14
N GLY A 751 15.85 -31.57 -6.12
CA GLY A 751 16.87 -30.58 -5.75
C GLY A 751 16.91 -30.29 -4.26
N SER A 752 16.90 -29.01 -3.89
CA SER A 752 16.81 -28.57 -2.49
C SER A 752 15.70 -27.54 -2.29
N THR A 753 15.40 -27.22 -1.03
CA THR A 753 14.29 -26.33 -0.66
C THR A 753 14.42 -24.94 -1.31
N THR A 754 13.29 -24.41 -1.81
CA THR A 754 13.23 -23.06 -2.41
C THR A 754 13.39 -21.96 -1.38
N ALA A 755 13.49 -20.70 -1.82
CA ALA A 755 13.72 -19.56 -0.93
C ALA A 755 12.60 -19.32 0.10
N GLY A 756 11.35 -19.68 -0.21
CA GLY A 756 10.21 -19.37 0.65
C GLY A 756 9.86 -17.89 0.68
N SER A 757 9.99 -17.19 -0.46
CA SER A 757 9.49 -15.83 -0.65
C SER A 757 8.92 -15.65 -2.08
N PRO A 758 7.64 -16.01 -2.29
CA PRO A 758 7.04 -16.12 -3.61
C PRO A 758 6.40 -14.81 -4.10
N VAL A 759 6.19 -13.83 -3.24
CA VAL A 759 5.31 -12.70 -3.52
C VAL A 759 6.07 -11.58 -4.24
N GLU A 760 5.50 -11.04 -5.32
CA GLU A 760 6.06 -9.84 -5.94
C GLU A 760 6.06 -8.61 -4.98
N PRO A 761 7.17 -7.84 -4.91
CA PRO A 761 7.24 -6.67 -4.05
C PRO A 761 6.62 -5.42 -4.70
N VAL A 762 6.02 -4.56 -3.87
CA VAL A 762 5.63 -3.19 -4.25
C VAL A 762 6.79 -2.24 -3.95
N ARG A 763 7.18 -1.42 -4.93
CA ARG A 763 8.29 -0.47 -4.80
C ARG A 763 7.89 0.71 -3.91
N LEU A 764 8.73 1.04 -2.93
CA LEU A 764 8.64 2.22 -2.08
C LEU A 764 9.90 3.08 -2.28
N GLY A 765 9.71 4.38 -2.50
CA GLY A 765 10.80 5.37 -2.56
C GLY A 765 11.18 5.87 -1.17
N LEU A 766 12.46 6.02 -0.92
CA LEU A 766 13.04 6.55 0.31
C LEU A 766 13.93 7.76 -0.01
N PRO A 767 14.03 8.75 0.90
CA PRO A 767 14.98 9.86 0.73
C PRO A 767 16.40 9.35 0.51
N GLY A 768 17.19 10.04 -0.32
CA GLY A 768 18.54 9.59 -0.67
C GLY A 768 18.69 8.88 -2.02
N GLN A 769 17.73 9.03 -2.95
CA GLN A 769 17.64 8.21 -4.17
C GLN A 769 17.60 6.70 -3.87
N LEU A 770 17.03 6.32 -2.73
CA LEU A 770 16.94 4.93 -2.29
C LEU A 770 15.55 4.38 -2.63
N SER A 771 15.49 3.08 -2.95
CA SER A 771 14.23 2.38 -3.15
C SER A 771 14.29 0.98 -2.57
N ILE A 772 13.14 0.50 -2.10
CA ILE A 772 12.98 -0.83 -1.53
C ILE A 772 11.74 -1.50 -2.12
N GLY A 773 11.81 -2.80 -2.37
CA GLY A 773 10.64 -3.62 -2.69
C GLY A 773 10.05 -4.24 -1.42
N ILE A 774 8.73 -4.12 -1.20
CA ILE A 774 8.05 -4.68 -0.02
C ILE A 774 6.85 -5.53 -0.48
N PRO A 775 6.80 -6.83 -0.17
CA PRO A 775 5.63 -7.66 -0.43
C PRO A 775 4.36 -7.16 0.26
N ALA A 776 3.30 -6.92 -0.52
CA ALA A 776 2.03 -6.36 -0.02
C ALA A 776 0.90 -7.40 0.14
N ALA A 777 1.12 -8.63 -0.30
CA ALA A 777 0.16 -9.72 -0.20
C ALA A 777 0.80 -11.00 0.31
N GLU A 778 0.03 -11.85 0.99
CA GLU A 778 0.52 -13.14 1.42
C GLU A 778 0.00 -14.24 0.48
N LEU A 779 0.89 -15.13 0.05
CA LEU A 779 0.51 -16.32 -0.71
C LEU A 779 0.57 -17.58 0.16
N ARG A 780 -0.54 -18.32 0.14
CA ARG A 780 -0.68 -19.64 0.73
C ARG A 780 -0.87 -20.68 -0.37
N ARG A 781 -0.50 -21.93 -0.04
CA ARG A 781 -0.76 -23.12 -0.88
C ARG A 781 -2.26 -23.29 -1.14
N ALA A 782 -2.60 -24.16 -2.09
CA ALA A 782 -3.99 -24.45 -2.46
C ALA A 782 -4.85 -24.93 -1.27
N ASP A 783 -4.24 -25.67 -0.35
CA ASP A 783 -4.81 -26.17 0.91
C ASP A 783 -4.82 -25.14 2.05
N GLY A 784 -4.19 -23.97 1.85
CA GLY A 784 -4.05 -22.92 2.86
C GLY A 784 -2.74 -22.96 3.67
N ALA A 785 -1.88 -23.96 3.45
CA ALA A 785 -0.60 -24.05 4.15
C ALA A 785 0.34 -22.88 3.81
N GLN A 786 1.21 -22.54 4.77
CA GLN A 786 2.16 -21.44 4.64
C GLN A 786 3.20 -21.72 3.55
N TRP A 787 3.52 -20.69 2.77
CA TRP A 787 4.64 -20.72 1.83
C TRP A 787 5.81 -19.85 2.29
N GLN A 788 5.54 -18.63 2.77
CA GLN A 788 6.56 -17.73 3.27
C GLN A 788 7.40 -18.41 4.36
N ARG A 789 8.73 -18.28 4.29
CA ARG A 789 9.74 -18.96 5.13
C ARG A 789 9.93 -20.46 4.89
N VAL A 790 8.93 -21.15 4.33
CA VAL A 790 8.94 -22.61 4.16
C VAL A 790 9.43 -23.01 2.76
N GLY A 791 8.88 -22.38 1.72
CA GLY A 791 9.13 -22.76 0.33
C GLY A 791 8.55 -24.13 -0.06
N ILE A 792 9.20 -24.79 -1.03
CA ILE A 792 8.90 -26.15 -1.50
C ILE A 792 10.04 -27.06 -1.08
N THR A 793 9.71 -28.09 -0.31
CA THR A 793 10.60 -29.22 -0.09
C THR A 793 10.49 -30.19 -1.27
N PRO A 794 11.59 -30.51 -1.97
CA PRO A 794 11.56 -31.42 -3.11
C PRO A 794 11.27 -32.86 -2.67
N VAL A 795 10.63 -33.63 -3.55
CA VAL A 795 10.35 -35.06 -3.31
C VAL A 795 11.63 -35.90 -3.41
N VAL A 796 12.57 -35.46 -4.24
CA VAL A 796 13.88 -36.09 -4.41
C VAL A 796 14.96 -35.07 -4.08
N GLU A 797 15.66 -35.27 -2.98
CA GLU A 797 16.77 -34.40 -2.61
C GLU A 797 17.98 -34.62 -3.54
N ALA A 798 18.56 -33.50 -3.99
CA ALA A 798 19.79 -33.45 -4.76
C ALA A 798 20.46 -32.08 -4.57
N ARG A 799 21.78 -32.06 -4.40
CA ARG A 799 22.57 -30.83 -4.27
C ARG A 799 23.79 -30.92 -5.18
N MET A 800 24.26 -29.76 -5.64
CA MET A 800 25.54 -29.67 -6.34
C MET A 800 26.68 -30.05 -5.40
N THR A 801 27.67 -30.80 -5.88
CA THR A 801 28.87 -31.12 -5.08
C THR A 801 30.08 -30.26 -5.48
N ALA A 802 31.09 -30.20 -4.59
CA ALA A 802 32.38 -29.59 -4.90
C ALA A 802 33.04 -30.20 -6.16
N ARG A 803 32.85 -31.51 -6.37
CA ARG A 803 33.31 -32.23 -7.56
C ARG A 803 32.58 -31.72 -8.81
N ALA A 804 31.26 -31.58 -8.76
CA ALA A 804 30.47 -31.10 -9.89
C ALA A 804 30.88 -29.69 -10.34
N PHE A 805 31.16 -28.77 -9.39
CA PHE A 805 31.68 -27.44 -9.74
C PHE A 805 33.03 -27.51 -10.46
N ARG A 806 33.91 -28.47 -10.11
CA ARG A 806 35.20 -28.68 -10.78
C ARG A 806 35.07 -29.28 -12.18
N THR A 807 34.17 -30.25 -12.34
CA THR A 807 34.03 -30.98 -13.61
C THR A 807 33.05 -30.33 -14.57
N GLY A 808 32.30 -29.31 -14.13
CA GLY A 808 31.20 -28.72 -14.90
C GLY A 808 29.97 -29.64 -15.03
N ALA A 809 29.90 -30.68 -14.20
CA ALA A 809 28.75 -31.58 -14.15
C ALA A 809 27.59 -30.94 -13.37
N ASP A 810 26.38 -31.46 -13.53
CA ASP A 810 25.20 -31.00 -12.79
C ASP A 810 24.51 -32.18 -12.11
N ASP A 811 24.92 -32.43 -10.87
CA ASP A 811 24.45 -33.56 -10.06
C ASP A 811 22.91 -33.57 -9.91
N VAL A 812 22.28 -32.38 -9.92
CA VAL A 812 20.83 -32.23 -9.78
C VAL A 812 20.11 -32.67 -11.07
N VAL A 813 20.63 -32.28 -12.23
CA VAL A 813 20.08 -32.72 -13.53
C VAL A 813 20.27 -34.22 -13.73
N GLU A 814 21.45 -34.75 -13.39
CA GLU A 814 21.72 -36.19 -13.48
C GLU A 814 20.79 -37.00 -12.59
N ARG A 815 20.58 -36.56 -11.34
CA ARG A 815 19.66 -37.20 -10.41
C ARG A 815 18.22 -37.18 -10.91
N ALA A 816 17.78 -36.06 -11.47
CA ALA A 816 16.46 -35.92 -12.07
C ALA A 816 16.26 -36.86 -13.27
N GLN A 817 17.27 -36.96 -14.14
CA GLN A 817 17.24 -37.87 -15.29
C GLN A 817 17.19 -39.33 -14.84
N GLN A 818 18.01 -39.73 -13.87
CA GLN A 818 18.00 -41.10 -13.32
C GLN A 818 16.63 -41.44 -12.72
N TRP A 819 16.05 -40.53 -11.93
CA TRP A 819 14.73 -40.72 -11.36
C TRP A 819 13.67 -40.87 -12.45
N LEU A 820 13.69 -40.01 -13.48
CA LEU A 820 12.76 -40.10 -14.61
C LEU A 820 12.86 -41.43 -15.36
N LEU A 821 14.08 -41.91 -15.63
CA LEU A 821 14.29 -43.20 -16.29
C LEU A 821 13.68 -44.35 -15.49
N GLN A 822 13.91 -44.40 -14.17
CA GLN A 822 13.31 -45.41 -13.29
C GLN A 822 11.77 -45.38 -13.35
N GLN A 823 11.20 -44.18 -13.39
CA GLN A 823 9.75 -44.00 -13.42
C GLN A 823 9.13 -44.32 -14.79
N LEU A 824 9.83 -44.00 -15.87
CA LEU A 824 9.42 -44.29 -17.24
C LEU A 824 9.54 -45.79 -17.55
N ASP A 825 10.61 -46.45 -17.10
CA ASP A 825 10.89 -47.86 -17.40
C ASP A 825 10.17 -48.83 -16.45
N GLY A 826 9.94 -48.42 -15.19
CA GLY A 826 9.15 -49.19 -14.22
C GLY A 826 7.67 -49.32 -14.62
N ALA A 827 7.12 -48.32 -15.30
CA ALA A 827 5.78 -48.40 -15.89
C ALA A 827 5.69 -49.41 -17.04
N THR A 828 6.76 -49.56 -17.81
CA THR A 828 6.88 -50.54 -18.91
C THR A 828 6.98 -51.97 -18.40
N ARG A 829 7.63 -52.19 -17.24
CA ARG A 829 7.72 -53.50 -16.58
C ARG A 829 6.46 -53.95 -15.83
N ARG A 830 5.56 -53.04 -15.45
CA ARG A 830 4.25 -53.39 -14.84
C ARG A 830 3.13 -53.62 -15.85
N ARG A 831 3.34 -53.23 -17.12
CA ARG A 831 2.40 -53.45 -18.23
C ARG A 831 2.74 -54.67 -19.09
N ARG A 832 3.90 -55.30 -18.86
CA ARG A 832 4.22 -56.66 -19.29
C ARG A 832 4.00 -57.57 -18.10
#